data_AF-A0A1L6TAL2-F1
#
_entry.id   AF-A0A1L6TAL2-F1
#
_cell.length_a   1.000
_cell.length_b   1.000
_cell.length_c   1.000
_cell.angle_alpha   90.00
_cell.angle_beta   90.00
_cell.angle_gamma   90.00
#
_symmetry.space_group_name_H-M   'P 1'
#
loop_
_entity.id
_entity.type
_entity.pdbx_description
1 polymer ?
#
loop_
_entity_poly.entity_id
_entity_poly.type
_entity_poly.pdbx_seq_one_letter_code
_entity_poly.pdbx_strand_id
1 'polypeptide(L)'
;MPTIQEKKTQSLLNRANLCFEKNNIPTALTLFLQYLEDNPDDPDILGKVGAIYLHTNQAIKALDYLEKSCNLIVTTGKVSHLLDSYIKNSHEKRGIQYFNQLPNCFDKHFALYTLYKDKDHKSSQDNFIKACQNEPNSNRLLDNIVPLYCDYYHSKSMLSSYEMLYQNQRNSIIINLLYINILLKFNDYQKAKSIVLNIVDKVQAIDIITACHLVYFTTTAGCNVATAKKVINIIQKSKLDIHFIIHYSGINSLRYSYFIKKETLEFFLKLDNKQALAWPWLPSKALNINNQTLKNIQPQQKDPISLDEILKDNKRLIFYFKKPDFIFNYLGLADSQIKELKESYSSIYTIKKSQEAAATAKKEKIALFCDRGIILFNQYFSETIKNIKKQDKNHIEIFVICSDHEKQYMTTDIEETNIISFNSFKPTNAYMLEIIELIKSHKFNLIYYFECGTTYYNYFFPYFRLAKVQVTGLGMPHTTGIKEMDYIIQPSSLLDSQEQNNNFSEKLIYIKNILLYKPTGINEYLEPQGLPEGNLYMLHHSHFKIHFAMDDIIKEICQRDPNAKIIIGSKPFYATLITLKHRLKDTLGDQLFKQVVTLPNISVNELCSVLRKADVMLDSFYFSAGTTAAEAIYSCLPIVSFPDIKTSHITKIIEEIYQLLESNPLKQHCIAKSKKDYTDKAIAIATDKSLKQELSHEIKSNLYKLEGQFERASEELTKLLINLSNQDNCH
;
A
#
# COMPACT_ATOMS: atom_id res chain seq x y z
N MET A 1 -49.81 24.81 34.01
CA MET A 1 -49.74 25.65 32.79
C MET A 1 -48.35 26.24 32.75
N PRO A 2 -47.63 26.18 31.62
CA PRO A 2 -46.28 26.74 31.55
C PRO A 2 -46.30 28.25 31.77
N THR A 3 -45.28 28.77 32.45
CA THR A 3 -45.13 30.20 32.76
C THR A 3 -45.00 31.04 31.47
N ILE A 4 -45.25 32.36 31.54
CA ILE A 4 -45.11 33.26 30.37
C ILE A 4 -43.70 33.20 29.79
N GLN A 5 -42.70 32.97 30.64
CA GLN A 5 -41.30 32.83 30.25
C GLN A 5 -41.06 31.51 29.50
N GLU A 6 -41.54 30.38 30.02
CA GLU A 6 -41.47 29.06 29.35
C GLU A 6 -42.13 29.08 27.96
N LYS A 7 -43.27 29.77 27.80
CA LYS A 7 -43.92 29.92 26.48
C LYS A 7 -43.09 30.74 25.49
N LYS A 8 -42.39 31.78 25.95
CA LYS A 8 -41.51 32.60 25.11
C LYS A 8 -40.26 31.83 24.68
N THR A 9 -39.63 31.12 25.61
CA THR A 9 -38.45 30.29 25.38
C THR A 9 -38.72 29.15 24.40
N GLN A 10 -39.85 28.45 24.54
CA GLN A 10 -40.25 27.41 23.58
C GLN A 10 -40.57 27.97 22.20
N SER A 11 -41.19 29.15 22.13
CA SER A 11 -41.45 29.84 20.86
C SER A 11 -40.16 30.26 20.15
N LEU A 12 -39.11 30.64 20.91
CA LEU A 12 -37.79 31.00 20.37
C LEU A 12 -37.10 29.77 19.77
N LEU A 13 -37.10 28.65 20.49
CA LEU A 13 -36.51 27.40 20.03
C LEU A 13 -37.17 26.86 18.76
N ASN A 14 -38.51 26.90 18.70
CA ASN A 14 -39.26 26.48 17.51
C ASN A 14 -38.90 27.33 16.27
N ARG A 15 -38.71 28.64 16.45
CA ARG A 15 -38.25 29.54 15.38
C ARG A 15 -36.82 29.25 14.95
N ALA A 16 -35.92 28.98 15.91
CA ALA A 16 -34.54 28.62 15.63
C ALA A 16 -34.44 27.34 14.78
N ASN A 17 -35.18 26.29 15.17
CA ASN A 17 -35.23 25.03 14.41
C ASN A 17 -35.82 25.23 13.00
N LEU A 18 -36.88 26.02 12.85
CA LEU A 18 -37.48 26.31 11.54
C LEU A 18 -36.49 27.07 10.61
N CYS A 19 -35.74 28.03 11.15
CA CYS A 19 -34.69 28.73 10.40
C CYS A 19 -33.56 27.79 9.99
N PHE A 20 -33.19 26.86 10.86
CA PHE A 20 -32.19 25.84 10.57
C PHE A 20 -32.65 24.88 9.46
N GLU A 21 -33.89 24.39 9.52
CA GLU A 21 -34.49 23.52 8.48
C GLU A 21 -34.59 24.21 7.12
N LYS A 22 -34.83 25.53 7.10
CA LYS A 22 -34.84 26.36 5.89
C LYS A 22 -33.45 26.80 5.41
N ASN A 23 -32.38 26.25 6.00
CA ASN A 23 -30.99 26.55 5.69
C ASN A 23 -30.59 28.04 5.86
N ASN A 24 -31.33 28.79 6.69
CA ASN A 24 -30.96 30.16 7.09
C ASN A 24 -30.06 30.12 8.34
N ILE A 25 -28.83 29.64 8.13
CA ILE A 25 -27.86 29.35 9.19
C ILE A 25 -27.51 30.57 10.07
N PRO A 26 -27.27 31.79 9.54
CA PRO A 26 -26.94 32.94 10.38
C PRO A 26 -28.06 33.31 11.35
N THR A 27 -29.31 33.27 10.89
CA THR A 27 -30.48 33.60 11.72
C THR A 27 -30.74 32.50 12.75
N ALA A 28 -30.62 31.23 12.33
CA ALA A 28 -30.75 30.09 13.24
C ALA A 28 -29.71 30.14 14.37
N LEU A 29 -28.45 30.44 14.05
CA LEU A 29 -27.37 30.57 15.03
C LEU A 29 -27.67 31.65 16.07
N THR A 30 -28.07 32.84 15.65
CA THR A 30 -28.44 33.93 16.57
C THR A 30 -29.57 33.53 17.51
N LEU A 31 -30.61 32.87 16.99
CA LEU A 31 -31.75 32.43 17.80
C LEU A 31 -31.38 31.30 18.77
N PHE A 32 -30.50 30.37 18.37
CA PHE A 32 -29.98 29.34 19.29
C PHE A 32 -29.11 29.96 20.39
N LEU A 33 -28.28 30.94 20.08
CA LEU A 33 -27.47 31.65 21.09
C LEU A 33 -28.35 32.40 22.09
N GLN A 34 -29.39 33.10 21.62
CA GLN A 34 -30.38 33.76 22.49
C GLN A 34 -31.12 32.76 23.38
N TYR A 35 -31.45 31.57 22.85
CA TYR A 35 -32.06 30.51 23.67
C TYR A 35 -31.10 30.02 24.77
N LEU A 36 -29.81 29.91 24.47
CA LEU A 36 -28.77 29.50 25.42
C LEU A 36 -28.47 30.57 26.49
N GLU A 37 -28.84 31.84 26.29
CA GLU A 37 -28.76 32.86 27.35
C GLU A 37 -29.69 32.51 28.52
N ASP A 38 -30.90 32.05 28.20
CA ASP A 38 -31.90 31.61 29.19
C ASP A 38 -31.70 30.15 29.64
N ASN A 39 -31.06 29.32 28.80
CA ASN A 39 -30.87 27.87 29.03
C ASN A 39 -29.42 27.46 28.76
N PRO A 40 -28.46 27.93 29.56
CA PRO A 40 -27.03 27.81 29.26
C PRO A 40 -26.51 26.38 29.19
N ASP A 41 -27.23 25.43 29.80
CA ASP A 41 -26.81 24.04 29.95
C ASP A 41 -27.73 23.07 29.18
N ASP A 42 -28.39 23.54 28.11
CA ASP A 42 -29.11 22.65 27.18
C ASP A 42 -28.11 21.92 26.26
N PRO A 43 -27.87 20.62 26.47
CA PRO A 43 -26.80 19.89 25.78
C PRO A 43 -27.06 19.73 24.28
N ASP A 44 -28.32 19.68 23.84
CA ASP A 44 -28.67 19.46 22.43
C ASP A 44 -28.48 20.74 21.62
N ILE A 45 -28.85 21.89 22.20
CA ILE A 45 -28.66 23.18 21.55
C ILE A 45 -27.19 23.59 21.54
N LEU A 46 -26.45 23.33 22.62
CA LEU A 46 -24.99 23.48 22.63
C LEU A 46 -24.34 22.65 21.51
N GLY A 47 -24.80 21.42 21.29
CA GLY A 47 -24.33 20.55 20.21
C GLY A 47 -24.62 21.12 18.81
N LYS A 48 -25.85 21.61 18.58
CA LYS A 48 -26.26 22.23 17.31
C LYS A 48 -25.47 23.50 17.00
N VAL A 49 -25.28 24.37 17.99
CA VAL A 49 -24.47 25.60 17.87
C VAL A 49 -23.02 25.25 17.55
N GLY A 50 -22.46 24.26 18.23
CA GLY A 50 -21.13 23.73 17.94
C GLY A 50 -20.99 23.25 16.49
N ALA A 51 -21.96 22.47 15.99
CA ALA A 51 -21.97 22.00 14.61
C ALA A 51 -22.07 23.15 13.59
N ILE A 52 -22.90 24.16 13.85
CA ILE A 52 -23.01 25.36 12.99
C ILE A 52 -21.69 26.12 12.93
N TYR A 53 -21.01 26.32 14.07
CA TYR A 53 -19.70 26.97 14.08
C TYR A 53 -18.64 26.17 13.32
N LEU A 54 -18.71 24.83 13.38
CA LEU A 54 -17.83 23.97 12.61
C LEU A 54 -18.06 24.13 11.10
N HIS A 55 -19.32 24.16 10.65
CA HIS A 55 -19.69 24.38 9.25
C HIS A 55 -19.34 25.79 8.72
N THR A 56 -19.18 26.76 9.62
CA THR A 56 -18.82 28.15 9.27
C THR A 56 -17.33 28.45 9.49
N ASN A 57 -16.48 27.41 9.57
CA ASN A 57 -15.02 27.52 9.79
C ASN A 57 -14.61 28.28 11.06
N GLN A 58 -15.44 28.27 12.11
CA GLN A 58 -15.12 28.84 13.43
C GLN A 58 -14.78 27.73 14.43
N ALA A 59 -13.72 26.97 14.15
CA ALA A 59 -13.37 25.74 14.86
C ALA A 59 -13.20 25.90 16.39
N ILE A 60 -12.54 26.97 16.85
CA ILE A 60 -12.32 27.18 18.29
C ILE A 60 -13.64 27.35 19.04
N LYS A 61 -14.53 28.21 18.51
CA LYS A 61 -15.87 28.40 19.08
C LYS A 61 -16.67 27.10 19.04
N ALA A 62 -16.60 26.38 17.92
CA ALA A 62 -17.26 25.08 17.79
C ALA A 62 -16.82 24.13 18.91
N LEU A 63 -15.52 24.03 19.18
CA LEU A 63 -14.98 23.18 20.24
C LEU A 63 -15.47 23.61 21.63
N ASP A 64 -15.51 24.90 21.95
CA ASP A 64 -16.01 25.38 23.25
C ASP A 64 -17.45 24.90 23.52
N TYR A 65 -18.34 25.03 22.53
CA TYR A 65 -19.74 24.60 22.64
C TYR A 65 -19.90 23.08 22.68
N LEU A 66 -19.11 22.35 21.87
CA LEU A 66 -19.15 20.89 21.84
C LEU A 66 -18.60 20.27 23.12
N GLU A 67 -17.50 20.80 23.68
CA GLU A 67 -16.94 20.39 24.98
C GLU A 67 -17.96 20.63 26.10
N LYS A 68 -18.61 21.81 26.12
CA LYS A 68 -19.66 22.11 27.09
C LYS A 68 -20.84 21.14 26.97
N SER A 69 -21.31 20.85 25.76
CA SER A 69 -22.37 19.86 25.50
C SER A 69 -22.00 18.46 25.99
N CYS A 70 -20.75 18.03 25.78
CA CYS A 70 -20.28 16.71 26.16
C CYS A 70 -20.03 16.59 27.67
N ASN A 71 -19.59 17.66 28.34
CA ASN A 71 -19.41 17.68 29.80
C ASN A 71 -20.73 17.51 30.57
N LEU A 72 -21.83 17.99 29.99
CA LEU A 72 -23.17 17.86 30.58
C LEU A 72 -23.74 16.45 30.38
N ILE A 73 -23.57 15.87 29.19
CA ILE A 73 -24.00 14.50 28.87
C ILE A 73 -22.93 13.83 28.02
N VAL A 74 -22.07 13.03 28.66
CA VAL A 74 -21.04 12.24 27.97
C VAL A 74 -21.72 11.06 27.28
N THR A 75 -21.70 11.05 25.95
CA THR A 75 -22.14 9.92 25.13
C THR A 75 -21.07 9.58 24.12
N THR A 76 -21.00 8.30 23.76
CA THR A 76 -20.08 7.79 22.73
C THR A 76 -20.15 8.58 21.43
N GLY A 77 -21.35 8.97 21.00
CA GLY A 77 -21.54 9.79 19.79
C GLY A 77 -20.88 11.16 19.91
N LYS A 78 -21.10 11.86 21.03
CA LYS A 78 -20.50 13.19 21.26
C LYS A 78 -18.99 13.14 21.39
N VAL A 79 -18.44 12.16 22.11
CA VAL A 79 -16.98 11.95 22.21
C VAL A 79 -16.37 11.72 20.83
N SER A 80 -17.00 10.88 19.99
CA SER A 80 -16.51 10.60 18.64
C SER A 80 -16.54 11.85 17.74
N HIS A 81 -17.61 12.65 17.80
CA HIS A 81 -17.67 13.92 17.06
C HIS A 81 -16.63 14.94 17.53
N LEU A 82 -16.39 15.03 18.84
CA LEU A 82 -15.35 15.88 19.40
C LEU A 82 -13.96 15.43 18.96
N LEU A 83 -13.66 14.13 19.03
CA LEU A 83 -12.42 13.54 18.57
C LEU A 83 -12.14 13.88 17.10
N ASP A 84 -13.13 13.64 16.22
CA ASP A 84 -13.05 13.99 14.80
C ASP A 84 -12.78 15.49 14.58
N SER A 85 -13.42 16.35 15.38
CA SER A 85 -13.24 17.80 15.31
C SER A 85 -11.83 18.23 15.72
N TYR A 86 -11.29 17.67 16.82
CA TYR A 86 -9.91 17.97 17.22
C TYR A 86 -8.89 17.54 16.17
N ILE A 87 -9.07 16.37 15.56
CA ILE A 87 -8.16 15.85 14.54
C ILE A 87 -8.23 16.70 13.26
N LYS A 88 -9.44 16.96 12.74
CA LYS A 88 -9.60 17.72 11.48
C LYS A 88 -9.10 19.16 11.54
N ASN A 89 -9.12 19.77 12.72
CA ASN A 89 -8.75 21.17 12.92
C ASN A 89 -7.37 21.33 13.59
N SER A 90 -6.54 20.28 13.66
CA SER A 90 -5.19 20.33 14.25
C SER A 90 -5.16 20.86 15.69
N HIS A 91 -6.15 20.45 16.50
CA HIS A 91 -6.33 20.86 17.90
C HIS A 91 -6.14 19.70 18.88
N GLU A 92 -5.28 18.74 18.55
CA GLU A 92 -5.13 17.49 19.30
C GLU A 92 -4.54 17.72 20.69
N LYS A 93 -3.69 18.75 20.89
CA LYS A 93 -3.20 19.10 22.24
C LYS A 93 -4.33 19.46 23.19
N ARG A 94 -5.30 20.24 22.70
CA ARG A 94 -6.52 20.61 23.43
C ARG A 94 -7.37 19.36 23.67
N GLY A 95 -7.54 18.52 22.65
CA GLY A 95 -8.25 17.24 22.79
C GLY A 95 -7.63 16.31 23.84
N ILE A 96 -6.30 16.20 23.89
CA ILE A 96 -5.58 15.41 24.89
C ILE A 96 -5.85 15.96 26.30
N GLN A 97 -5.77 17.28 26.47
CA GLN A 97 -6.07 17.91 27.77
C GLN A 97 -7.51 17.64 28.20
N TYR A 98 -8.46 17.80 27.27
CA TYR A 98 -9.89 17.57 27.51
C TYR A 98 -10.16 16.10 27.88
N PHE A 99 -9.76 15.14 27.05
CA PHE A 99 -10.06 13.73 27.30
C PHE A 99 -9.35 13.18 28.55
N ASN A 100 -8.21 13.74 28.96
CA ASN A 100 -7.57 13.37 30.23
C ASN A 100 -8.43 13.72 31.46
N GLN A 101 -9.30 14.73 31.36
CA GLN A 101 -10.22 15.13 32.43
C GLN A 101 -11.47 14.26 32.51
N LEU A 102 -11.79 13.49 31.47
CA LEU A 102 -12.93 12.59 31.50
C LEU A 102 -12.75 11.46 32.53
N PRO A 103 -13.84 10.86 33.02
CA PRO A 103 -13.78 9.66 33.85
C PRO A 103 -13.05 8.49 33.16
N ASN A 104 -12.54 7.55 33.96
CA ASN A 104 -11.92 6.34 33.44
C ASN A 104 -12.97 5.45 32.75
N CYS A 105 -13.05 5.54 31.42
CA CYS A 105 -13.99 4.79 30.59
C CYS A 105 -13.37 4.45 29.22
N PHE A 106 -14.06 3.59 28.46
CA PHE A 106 -13.64 3.21 27.11
C PHE A 106 -13.44 4.42 26.20
N ASP A 107 -14.44 5.30 26.12
CA ASP A 107 -14.45 6.45 25.22
C ASP A 107 -13.26 7.40 25.44
N LYS A 108 -12.90 7.66 26.69
CA LYS A 108 -11.69 8.42 27.06
C LYS A 108 -10.44 7.78 26.48
N HIS A 109 -10.23 6.51 26.82
CA HIS A 109 -9.00 5.82 26.48
C HIS A 109 -8.88 5.57 24.98
N PHE A 110 -10.00 5.30 24.32
CA PHE A 110 -10.05 5.17 22.88
C PHE A 110 -9.72 6.51 22.18
N ALA A 111 -10.29 7.63 22.63
CA ALA A 111 -9.99 8.95 22.08
C ALA A 111 -8.52 9.34 22.28
N LEU A 112 -7.97 9.11 23.49
CA LEU A 112 -6.56 9.34 23.77
C LEU A 112 -5.64 8.42 22.95
N TYR A 113 -6.01 7.15 22.78
CA TYR A 113 -5.31 6.23 21.89
C TYR A 113 -5.18 6.83 20.49
N THR A 114 -6.29 7.31 19.92
CA THR A 114 -6.33 7.90 18.57
C THR A 114 -5.50 9.18 18.49
N LEU A 115 -5.57 10.08 19.47
CA LEU A 115 -4.83 11.35 19.46
C LEU A 115 -3.31 11.17 19.65
N TYR A 116 -2.89 10.15 20.40
CA TYR A 116 -1.48 9.85 20.61
C TYR A 116 -0.85 8.98 19.52
N LYS A 117 -1.67 8.32 18.70
CA LYS A 117 -1.25 7.26 17.77
C LYS A 117 0.01 7.59 16.95
N ASP A 118 0.04 8.80 16.40
CA ASP A 118 1.11 9.26 15.51
C ASP A 118 2.10 10.22 16.20
N LYS A 119 2.00 10.39 17.53
CA LYS A 119 2.76 11.39 18.31
C LYS A 119 3.56 10.78 19.45
N ASP A 120 2.96 9.86 20.19
CA ASP A 120 3.57 9.15 21.31
C ASP A 120 3.04 7.71 21.35
N HIS A 121 3.84 6.80 20.79
CA HIS A 121 3.46 5.40 20.68
C HIS A 121 3.26 4.71 22.02
N LYS A 122 4.01 5.11 23.06
CA LYS A 122 3.87 4.50 24.39
C LYS A 122 2.54 4.91 25.01
N SER A 123 2.24 6.21 25.00
CA SER A 123 0.95 6.72 25.49
C SER A 123 -0.23 6.17 24.68
N SER A 124 -0.07 6.02 23.36
CA SER A 124 -1.09 5.40 22.51
C SER A 124 -1.34 3.94 22.89
N GLN A 125 -0.27 3.14 23.04
CA GLN A 125 -0.36 1.73 23.45
C GLN A 125 -1.01 1.58 24.82
N ASP A 126 -0.59 2.37 25.81
CA ASP A 126 -1.12 2.30 27.18
C ASP A 126 -2.62 2.63 27.20
N ASN A 127 -3.05 3.63 26.45
CA ASN A 127 -4.47 3.98 26.33
C ASN A 127 -5.26 2.92 25.56
N PHE A 128 -4.70 2.31 24.51
CA PHE A 128 -5.38 1.21 23.82
C PHE A 128 -5.62 0.01 24.74
N ILE A 129 -4.63 -0.36 25.55
CA ILE A 129 -4.76 -1.43 26.55
C ILE A 129 -5.85 -1.09 27.57
N LYS A 130 -5.90 0.15 28.06
CA LYS A 130 -6.95 0.60 28.98
C LYS A 130 -8.33 0.59 28.33
N ALA A 131 -8.45 0.96 27.06
CA ALA A 131 -9.71 0.87 26.31
C ALA A 131 -10.17 -0.60 26.24
N CYS A 132 -9.27 -1.53 25.88
CA CYS A 132 -9.53 -2.97 25.89
C CYS A 132 -10.01 -3.47 27.27
N GLN A 133 -9.41 -2.98 28.36
CA GLN A 133 -9.79 -3.36 29.72
C GLN A 133 -11.18 -2.88 30.10
N ASN A 134 -11.57 -1.67 29.69
CA ASN A 134 -12.88 -1.08 30.03
C ASN A 134 -14.04 -1.73 29.28
N GLU A 135 -13.93 -1.88 27.95
CA GLU A 135 -14.97 -2.51 27.12
C GLU A 135 -14.37 -3.57 26.19
N PRO A 136 -14.09 -4.76 26.72
CA PRO A 136 -13.34 -5.79 25.99
C PRO A 136 -14.10 -6.37 24.80
N ASN A 137 -15.40 -6.13 24.65
CA ASN A 137 -16.22 -6.63 23.52
C ASN A 137 -16.65 -5.51 22.55
N SER A 138 -16.03 -4.32 22.62
CA SER A 138 -16.37 -3.22 21.72
C SER A 138 -15.82 -3.45 20.30
N ASN A 139 -16.69 -3.49 19.29
CA ASN A 139 -16.29 -3.66 17.89
C ASN A 139 -15.41 -2.53 17.36
N ARG A 140 -15.48 -1.34 17.98
CA ARG A 140 -14.59 -0.20 17.65
C ARG A 140 -13.11 -0.54 17.81
N LEU A 141 -12.78 -1.52 18.66
CA LEU A 141 -11.42 -2.05 18.79
C LEU A 141 -11.00 -2.80 17.53
N LEU A 142 -11.89 -3.57 16.89
CA LEU A 142 -11.61 -4.31 15.65
C LEU A 142 -11.37 -3.38 14.46
N ASP A 143 -12.15 -2.31 14.32
CA ASP A 143 -11.97 -1.33 13.23
C ASP A 143 -10.60 -0.62 13.29
N ASN A 144 -9.95 -0.68 14.46
CA ASN A 144 -8.65 -0.09 14.73
C ASN A 144 -7.51 -1.13 14.81
N ILE A 145 -7.81 -2.39 14.49
CA ILE A 145 -6.82 -3.47 14.31
C ILE A 145 -5.96 -3.25 13.07
N VAL A 146 -6.55 -2.65 12.03
CA VAL A 146 -5.93 -2.53 10.71
C VAL A 146 -4.86 -1.42 10.69
N PRO A 147 -5.07 -0.22 11.27
CA PRO A 147 -4.07 0.84 11.14
C PRO A 147 -3.09 0.92 12.32
N LEU A 148 -3.04 -0.06 13.23
CA LEU A 148 -2.04 -0.11 14.33
C LEU A 148 -0.77 -0.90 13.97
N TYR A 149 -0.70 -1.50 12.78
CA TYR A 149 0.30 -2.53 12.50
C TYR A 149 0.70 -2.69 11.04
N CYS A 150 0.34 -1.77 10.16
CA CYS A 150 0.73 -1.92 8.78
C CYS A 150 2.21 -1.65 8.53
N ASP A 151 2.97 -1.01 9.44
CA ASP A 151 4.43 -0.91 9.25
C ASP A 151 5.24 -0.97 10.57
N TYR A 152 6.14 -1.96 10.61
CA TYR A 152 7.49 -1.92 11.18
C TYR A 152 7.79 -1.77 12.70
N TYR A 153 6.82 -1.81 13.62
CA TYR A 153 7.14 -1.83 15.07
C TYR A 153 6.47 -2.96 15.86
N HIS A 154 6.90 -4.20 15.62
CA HIS A 154 6.55 -5.35 16.47
C HIS A 154 7.55 -5.49 17.62
N SER A 155 7.26 -4.91 18.79
CA SER A 155 8.08 -5.13 19.98
C SER A 155 7.63 -6.38 20.76
N LYS A 156 8.56 -7.10 21.38
CA LYS A 156 8.21 -8.21 22.30
C LYS A 156 7.30 -7.75 23.45
N SER A 157 7.46 -6.49 23.89
CA SER A 157 6.61 -5.82 24.89
C SER A 157 5.14 -5.73 24.46
N MET A 158 4.90 -5.50 23.18
CA MET A 158 3.56 -5.45 22.63
C MET A 158 2.92 -6.83 22.62
N LEU A 159 3.64 -7.86 22.16
CA LEU A 159 3.16 -9.24 22.21
C LEU A 159 2.80 -9.66 23.64
N SER A 160 3.65 -9.34 24.64
CA SER A 160 3.37 -9.65 26.04
C SER A 160 2.16 -8.90 26.60
N SER A 161 1.92 -7.67 26.13
CA SER A 161 0.74 -6.88 26.55
C SER A 161 -0.57 -7.52 26.07
N TYR A 162 -0.61 -7.95 24.80
CA TYR A 162 -1.78 -8.67 24.26
C TYR A 162 -1.94 -10.05 24.88
N GLU A 163 -0.84 -10.74 25.19
CA GLU A 163 -0.90 -11.99 25.93
C GLU A 163 -1.53 -11.77 27.30
N MET A 164 -1.11 -10.75 28.06
CA MET A 164 -1.71 -10.41 29.35
C MET A 164 -3.21 -10.09 29.22
N LEU A 165 -3.62 -9.29 28.23
CA LEU A 165 -5.04 -9.01 27.95
C LEU A 165 -5.82 -10.31 27.67
N TYR A 166 -5.27 -11.17 26.80
CA TYR A 166 -5.84 -12.47 26.51
C TYR A 166 -5.99 -13.32 27.79
N GLN A 167 -4.97 -13.39 28.64
CA GLN A 167 -5.02 -14.16 29.89
C GLN A 167 -6.13 -13.66 30.84
N ASN A 168 -6.28 -12.34 30.96
CA ASN A 168 -7.23 -11.72 31.89
C ASN A 168 -8.67 -11.73 31.36
N GLN A 169 -8.86 -11.72 30.04
CA GLN A 169 -10.17 -11.53 29.40
C GLN A 169 -10.47 -12.62 28.35
N ARG A 170 -10.11 -13.88 28.63
CA ARG A 170 -10.27 -15.03 27.71
C ARG A 170 -11.68 -15.24 27.15
N ASN A 171 -12.72 -14.74 27.84
CA ASN A 171 -14.11 -14.88 27.41
C ASN A 171 -14.53 -13.82 26.37
N SER A 172 -13.75 -12.75 26.17
CA SER A 172 -14.04 -11.74 25.14
C SER A 172 -13.62 -12.24 23.77
N ILE A 173 -14.57 -12.31 22.84
CA ILE A 173 -14.28 -12.69 21.45
C ILE A 173 -13.33 -11.67 20.82
N ILE A 174 -13.57 -10.37 21.05
CA ILE A 174 -12.79 -9.28 20.45
C ILE A 174 -11.33 -9.30 20.93
N ILE A 175 -11.08 -9.55 22.22
CA ILE A 175 -9.71 -9.67 22.77
C ILE A 175 -8.99 -10.90 22.19
N ASN A 176 -9.71 -12.01 22.02
CA ASN A 176 -9.14 -13.20 21.37
C ASN A 176 -8.77 -12.89 19.91
N LEU A 177 -9.62 -12.20 19.15
CA LEU A 177 -9.35 -11.80 17.76
C LEU A 177 -8.16 -10.82 17.67
N LEU A 178 -8.09 -9.86 18.58
CA LEU A 178 -6.96 -8.95 18.75
C LEU A 178 -5.64 -9.71 18.99
N TYR A 179 -5.67 -10.73 19.86
CA TYR A 179 -4.49 -11.54 20.15
C TYR A 179 -4.11 -12.45 18.98
N ILE A 180 -5.07 -13.06 18.29
CA ILE A 180 -4.82 -13.82 17.06
C ILE A 180 -4.10 -12.93 16.04
N ASN A 181 -4.58 -11.72 15.80
CA ASN A 181 -3.98 -10.79 14.85
C ASN A 181 -2.49 -10.49 15.16
N ILE A 182 -2.15 -10.25 16.44
CA ILE A 182 -0.74 -10.01 16.80
C ILE A 182 0.10 -11.30 16.72
N LEU A 183 -0.45 -12.45 17.08
CA LEU A 183 0.24 -13.74 16.94
C LEU A 183 0.57 -14.05 15.47
N LEU A 184 -0.35 -13.75 14.55
CA LEU A 184 -0.11 -13.92 13.11
C LEU A 184 1.01 -13.02 12.57
N LYS A 185 1.22 -11.84 13.18
CA LYS A 185 2.34 -10.92 12.85
C LYS A 185 3.68 -11.39 13.41
N PHE A 186 3.65 -12.03 14.58
CA PHE A 186 4.81 -12.69 15.20
C PHE A 186 5.00 -14.13 14.74
N ASN A 187 4.13 -14.60 13.84
CA ASN A 187 4.24 -15.89 13.17
C ASN A 187 4.01 -17.10 14.07
N ASP A 188 3.27 -16.91 15.16
CA ASP A 188 2.84 -17.97 16.05
C ASP A 188 1.46 -18.51 15.63
N TYR A 189 1.45 -19.17 14.47
CA TYR A 189 0.22 -19.65 13.84
C TYR A 189 -0.43 -20.82 14.59
N GLN A 190 0.35 -21.65 15.28
CA GLN A 190 -0.20 -22.76 16.06
C GLN A 190 -1.01 -22.24 17.25
N LYS A 191 -0.47 -21.24 17.96
CA LYS A 191 -1.21 -20.59 19.05
C LYS A 191 -2.43 -19.84 18.52
N ALA A 192 -2.29 -19.09 17.42
CA ALA A 192 -3.42 -18.43 16.75
C ALA A 192 -4.54 -19.43 16.39
N LYS A 193 -4.19 -20.56 15.77
CA LYS A 193 -5.12 -21.64 15.41
C LYS A 193 -5.82 -22.22 16.63
N SER A 194 -5.09 -22.48 17.72
CA SER A 194 -5.67 -23.01 18.95
C SER A 194 -6.74 -22.07 19.54
N ILE A 195 -6.51 -20.75 19.45
CA ILE A 195 -7.46 -19.75 19.91
C ILE A 195 -8.68 -19.70 18.98
N VAL A 196 -8.49 -19.72 17.66
CA VAL A 196 -9.62 -19.80 16.70
C VAL A 196 -10.52 -21.01 16.99
N LEU A 197 -9.94 -22.19 17.20
CA LEU A 197 -10.71 -23.40 17.52
C LEU A 197 -11.55 -23.22 18.80
N ASN A 198 -10.95 -22.64 19.85
CA ASN A 198 -11.64 -22.35 21.11
C ASN A 198 -12.81 -21.37 20.94
N ILE A 199 -12.65 -20.29 20.15
CA ILE A 199 -13.74 -19.36 19.83
C ILE A 199 -14.88 -20.11 19.11
N VAL A 200 -14.55 -20.82 18.03
CA VAL A 200 -15.52 -21.48 17.16
C VAL A 200 -16.33 -22.57 17.89
N ASP A 201 -15.76 -23.20 18.92
CA ASP A 201 -16.46 -24.21 19.71
C ASP A 201 -17.40 -23.62 20.78
N LYS A 202 -17.22 -22.35 21.18
CA LYS A 202 -18.00 -21.73 22.28
C LYS A 202 -19.02 -20.71 21.82
N VAL A 203 -18.81 -20.08 20.68
CA VAL A 203 -19.62 -18.96 20.23
C VAL A 203 -20.84 -19.45 19.45
N GLN A 204 -22.01 -18.94 19.82
CA GLN A 204 -23.29 -19.31 19.18
C GLN A 204 -23.84 -18.22 18.24
N ALA A 205 -23.58 -16.95 18.55
CA ALA A 205 -24.02 -15.80 17.76
C ALA A 205 -22.92 -14.72 17.74
N ILE A 206 -22.81 -14.01 16.62
CA ILE A 206 -21.83 -12.94 16.39
C ILE A 206 -22.43 -11.83 15.53
N ASP A 207 -21.84 -10.64 15.60
CA ASP A 207 -22.12 -9.56 14.65
C ASP A 207 -21.32 -9.70 13.34
N ILE A 208 -21.62 -8.80 12.41
CA ILE A 208 -21.07 -8.78 11.06
C ILE A 208 -19.56 -8.53 11.03
N ILE A 209 -19.03 -7.66 11.89
CA ILE A 209 -17.61 -7.27 11.91
C ILE A 209 -16.79 -8.42 12.49
N THR A 210 -17.27 -9.01 13.59
CA THR A 210 -16.69 -10.18 14.24
C THR A 210 -16.66 -11.38 13.27
N ALA A 211 -17.74 -11.59 12.51
CA ALA A 211 -17.82 -12.65 11.51
C ALA A 211 -16.79 -12.48 10.39
N CYS A 212 -16.61 -11.27 9.85
CA CYS A 212 -15.58 -10.95 8.86
C CYS A 212 -14.18 -11.34 9.36
N HIS A 213 -13.83 -10.91 10.59
CA HIS A 213 -12.53 -11.23 11.18
C HIS A 213 -12.35 -12.73 11.46
N LEU A 214 -13.40 -13.41 11.92
CA LEU A 214 -13.33 -14.85 12.21
C LEU A 214 -13.07 -15.67 10.94
N VAL A 215 -13.68 -15.33 9.80
CA VAL A 215 -13.39 -15.96 8.50
C VAL A 215 -11.95 -15.72 8.07
N TYR A 216 -11.46 -14.48 8.19
CA TYR A 216 -10.08 -14.11 7.90
C TYR A 216 -9.07 -14.90 8.74
N PHE A 217 -9.26 -14.94 10.06
CA PHE A 217 -8.35 -15.60 10.99
C PHE A 217 -8.42 -17.13 10.92
N THR A 218 -9.60 -17.70 10.66
CA THR A 218 -9.73 -19.14 10.39
C THR A 218 -8.87 -19.55 9.21
N THR A 219 -8.87 -18.73 8.15
CA THR A 219 -8.08 -18.96 6.95
C THR A 219 -6.59 -18.78 7.20
N THR A 220 -6.18 -17.63 7.77
CA THR A 220 -4.76 -17.28 7.98
C THR A 220 -4.04 -18.10 9.04
N ALA A 221 -4.75 -18.58 10.05
CA ALA A 221 -4.19 -19.47 11.07
C ALA A 221 -4.05 -20.93 10.61
N GLY A 222 -4.52 -21.27 9.40
CA GLY A 222 -4.39 -22.64 8.88
C GLY A 222 -5.33 -23.65 9.49
N CYS A 223 -6.53 -23.20 9.81
CA CYS A 223 -7.60 -24.11 10.18
C CYS A 223 -8.00 -24.96 8.98
N ASN A 224 -8.62 -26.11 9.23
CA ASN A 224 -9.09 -27.01 8.18
C ASN A 224 -10.53 -26.67 7.76
N VAL A 225 -11.00 -27.34 6.72
CA VAL A 225 -12.35 -27.18 6.19
C VAL A 225 -13.43 -27.49 7.25
N ALA A 226 -13.17 -28.39 8.20
CA ALA A 226 -14.11 -28.69 9.27
C ALA A 226 -14.33 -27.48 10.20
N THR A 227 -13.27 -26.77 10.58
CA THR A 227 -13.38 -25.50 11.32
C THR A 227 -14.10 -24.44 10.51
N ALA A 228 -13.80 -24.31 9.21
CA ALA A 228 -14.48 -23.35 8.34
C ALA A 228 -15.99 -23.59 8.26
N LYS A 229 -16.42 -24.85 8.17
CA LYS A 229 -17.84 -25.22 8.22
C LYS A 229 -18.51 -24.81 9.53
N LYS A 230 -17.82 -24.93 10.66
CA LYS A 230 -18.34 -24.46 11.96
C LYS A 230 -18.52 -22.93 11.96
N VAL A 231 -17.57 -22.17 11.42
CA VAL A 231 -17.70 -20.71 11.28
C VAL A 231 -18.92 -20.34 10.44
N ILE A 232 -19.14 -21.03 9.31
CA ILE A 232 -20.34 -20.82 8.48
C ILE A 232 -21.63 -21.08 9.25
N ASN A 233 -21.66 -22.14 10.06
CA ASN A 233 -22.83 -22.44 10.89
C ASN A 233 -23.11 -21.31 11.90
N ILE A 234 -22.07 -20.72 12.52
CA ILE A 234 -22.23 -19.57 13.42
C ILE A 234 -22.80 -18.36 12.68
N ILE A 235 -22.30 -18.06 11.48
CA ILE A 235 -22.79 -16.95 10.64
C ILE A 235 -24.27 -17.15 10.28
N GLN A 236 -24.64 -18.37 9.86
CA GLN A 236 -26.01 -18.72 9.49
C GLN A 236 -26.96 -18.63 10.69
N LYS A 237 -26.56 -19.14 11.86
CA LYS A 237 -27.33 -19.02 13.11
C LYS A 237 -27.53 -17.56 13.53
N SER A 238 -26.54 -16.71 13.25
CA SER A 238 -26.60 -15.27 13.50
C SER A 238 -27.46 -14.52 12.47
N LYS A 239 -28.05 -15.22 11.48
CA LYS A 239 -28.86 -14.64 10.39
C LYS A 239 -28.12 -13.58 9.58
N LEU A 240 -26.80 -13.74 9.42
CA LEU A 240 -25.95 -12.84 8.64
C LEU A 240 -25.81 -13.34 7.21
N ASP A 241 -25.66 -12.42 6.25
CA ASP A 241 -25.41 -12.74 4.85
C ASP A 241 -23.98 -13.27 4.68
N ILE A 242 -23.88 -14.56 4.35
CA ILE A 242 -22.60 -15.25 4.17
C ILE A 242 -21.74 -14.67 3.04
N HIS A 243 -22.35 -14.24 1.94
CA HIS A 243 -21.63 -13.66 0.81
C HIS A 243 -21.04 -12.32 1.22
N PHE A 244 -21.83 -11.49 1.92
CA PHE A 244 -21.34 -10.25 2.50
C PHE A 244 -20.14 -10.52 3.42
N ILE A 245 -20.26 -11.43 4.39
CA ILE A 245 -19.16 -11.73 5.33
C ILE A 245 -17.90 -12.17 4.60
N ILE A 246 -18.01 -13.11 3.67
CA ILE A 246 -16.87 -13.63 2.93
C ILE A 246 -16.20 -12.50 2.15
N HIS A 247 -17.00 -11.67 1.48
CA HIS A 247 -16.49 -10.55 0.71
C HIS A 247 -15.68 -9.58 1.57
N TYR A 248 -16.20 -9.22 2.74
CA TYR A 248 -15.65 -8.20 3.63
C TYR A 248 -14.65 -8.71 4.66
N SER A 249 -14.51 -10.02 4.81
CA SER A 249 -13.48 -10.64 5.64
C SER A 249 -12.05 -10.28 5.21
N GLY A 250 -11.86 -9.79 3.98
CA GLY A 250 -10.52 -9.54 3.45
C GLY A 250 -9.79 -10.82 3.08
N ILE A 251 -10.46 -11.98 3.01
CA ILE A 251 -9.81 -13.18 2.46
C ILE A 251 -9.34 -12.99 1.01
N ASN A 252 -10.02 -12.10 0.27
CA ASN A 252 -9.65 -11.70 -1.08
C ASN A 252 -8.41 -10.81 -1.13
N SER A 253 -8.09 -10.10 -0.03
CA SER A 253 -6.90 -9.28 0.11
C SER A 253 -5.76 -10.00 0.84
N LEU A 254 -5.95 -11.28 1.19
CA LEU A 254 -4.93 -12.09 1.84
C LEU A 254 -3.69 -12.19 0.98
N ARG A 255 -2.63 -11.54 1.47
CA ARG A 255 -1.28 -11.70 0.94
C ARG A 255 -0.69 -12.99 1.53
N TYR A 256 -0.78 -14.04 0.73
CA TYR A 256 0.04 -15.27 0.69
C TYR A 256 0.79 -15.64 1.99
N SER A 257 0.21 -16.50 2.84
CA SER A 257 0.93 -17.13 3.96
C SER A 257 0.90 -18.65 3.85
N TYR A 258 2.01 -19.30 4.18
CA TYR A 258 2.15 -20.77 4.20
C TYR A 258 1.14 -21.47 5.12
N PHE A 259 0.63 -20.74 6.11
CA PHE A 259 -0.28 -21.29 7.08
C PHE A 259 -1.70 -21.38 6.53
N ILE A 260 -2.04 -20.70 5.43
CA ILE A 260 -3.35 -20.88 4.82
C ILE A 260 -3.48 -22.29 4.25
N LYS A 261 -4.42 -23.08 4.76
CA LYS A 261 -4.79 -24.35 4.14
C LYS A 261 -5.56 -24.07 2.85
N LYS A 262 -4.98 -24.45 1.70
CA LYS A 262 -5.55 -24.26 0.37
C LYS A 262 -7.02 -24.66 0.30
N GLU A 263 -7.36 -25.83 0.83
CA GLU A 263 -8.72 -26.38 0.78
C GLU A 263 -9.72 -25.51 1.56
N THR A 264 -9.26 -24.88 2.64
CA THR A 264 -10.08 -24.03 3.50
C THR A 264 -10.36 -22.68 2.86
N LEU A 265 -9.33 -22.09 2.26
CA LEU A 265 -9.45 -20.87 1.48
C LEU A 265 -10.35 -21.08 0.25
N GLU A 266 -10.12 -22.16 -0.52
CA GLU A 266 -10.96 -22.53 -1.66
C GLU A 266 -12.42 -22.76 -1.25
N PHE A 267 -12.65 -23.35 -0.08
CA PHE A 267 -13.99 -23.55 0.46
C PHE A 267 -14.73 -22.22 0.66
N PHE A 268 -14.11 -21.23 1.31
CA PHE A 268 -14.75 -19.92 1.48
C PHE A 268 -14.92 -19.17 0.15
N LEU A 269 -13.93 -19.22 -0.74
CA LEU A 269 -14.01 -18.50 -2.02
C LEU A 269 -15.08 -19.04 -2.97
N LYS A 270 -15.28 -20.37 -3.01
CA LYS A 270 -16.34 -20.99 -3.81
C LYS A 270 -17.74 -20.49 -3.41
N LEU A 271 -17.92 -20.14 -2.14
CA LEU A 271 -19.17 -19.59 -1.64
C LEU A 271 -19.39 -18.14 -2.10
N ASP A 272 -18.36 -17.36 -2.48
CA ASP A 272 -18.49 -15.98 -3.00
C ASP A 272 -18.72 -15.92 -4.52
N ASN A 273 -19.09 -17.04 -5.17
CA ASN A 273 -19.19 -17.16 -6.65
C ASN A 273 -17.91 -16.74 -7.41
N LYS A 274 -16.78 -16.64 -6.71
CA LYS A 274 -15.47 -16.42 -7.33
C LYS A 274 -14.90 -17.78 -7.68
N GLN A 275 -14.57 -17.98 -8.96
CA GLN A 275 -13.55 -18.99 -9.29
C GLN A 275 -12.33 -18.62 -8.47
N ALA A 276 -11.76 -19.59 -7.74
CA ALA A 276 -10.58 -19.38 -6.91
C ALA A 276 -9.64 -18.47 -7.69
N LEU A 277 -9.43 -17.23 -7.20
CA LEU A 277 -8.55 -16.26 -7.84
C LEU A 277 -7.32 -17.06 -8.26
N ALA A 278 -7.03 -17.08 -9.57
CA ALA A 278 -5.87 -17.80 -10.09
C ALA A 278 -4.66 -17.22 -9.37
N TRP A 279 -4.26 -17.88 -8.30
CA TRP A 279 -3.57 -17.25 -7.19
C TRP A 279 -2.13 -17.10 -7.65
N PRO A 280 -1.66 -15.87 -7.95
CA PRO A 280 -0.46 -15.72 -8.77
C PRO A 280 0.82 -16.20 -8.09
N TRP A 281 0.76 -16.53 -6.79
CA TRP A 281 1.87 -17.03 -5.97
C TRP A 281 1.81 -18.54 -5.68
N LEU A 282 0.67 -19.15 -6.01
CA LEU A 282 0.47 -20.60 -6.01
C LEU A 282 0.57 -21.22 -7.42
N PRO A 283 1.33 -20.70 -8.40
CA PRO A 283 1.81 -21.62 -9.40
C PRO A 283 2.86 -22.48 -8.69
N SER A 284 2.39 -23.63 -8.19
CA SER A 284 3.19 -24.85 -8.32
C SER A 284 3.75 -24.89 -9.74
N LYS A 285 4.87 -25.58 -9.97
CA LYS A 285 5.37 -25.89 -11.33
C LYS A 285 4.25 -26.34 -12.31
N ALA A 286 3.12 -26.83 -11.81
CA ALA A 286 1.95 -27.26 -12.60
C ALA A 286 1.12 -26.13 -13.27
N LEU A 287 1.23 -24.86 -12.85
CA LEU A 287 0.56 -23.72 -13.50
C LEU A 287 1.54 -23.06 -14.48
N ASN A 288 1.94 -23.80 -15.51
CA ASN A 288 2.51 -23.17 -16.70
C ASN A 288 1.37 -22.39 -17.37
N ILE A 289 1.38 -21.07 -17.27
CA ILE A 289 0.33 -20.24 -17.84
C ILE A 289 0.55 -20.19 -19.36
N ASN A 290 -0.18 -21.06 -20.06
CA ASN A 290 -0.28 -21.04 -21.51
C ASN A 290 -1.43 -20.10 -21.95
N ASN A 291 -1.56 -19.90 -23.26
CA ASN A 291 -2.60 -19.04 -23.82
C ASN A 291 -4.04 -19.49 -23.48
N GLN A 292 -4.28 -20.78 -23.20
CA GLN A 292 -5.60 -21.25 -22.73
C GLN A 292 -5.85 -20.87 -21.28
N THR A 293 -4.85 -20.98 -20.41
CA THR A 293 -4.93 -20.54 -19.01
C THR A 293 -5.12 -19.03 -18.95
N LEU A 294 -4.46 -18.25 -19.81
CA LEU A 294 -4.69 -16.80 -19.95
C LEU A 294 -6.14 -16.44 -20.24
N LYS A 295 -6.79 -17.12 -21.19
CA LYS A 295 -8.23 -16.93 -21.48
C LYS A 295 -9.14 -17.23 -20.28
N ASN A 296 -8.74 -18.14 -19.41
CA ASN A 296 -9.48 -18.44 -18.18
C ASN A 296 -9.25 -17.38 -17.08
N ILE A 297 -8.10 -16.69 -17.09
CA ILE A 297 -7.80 -15.60 -16.16
C ILE A 297 -8.54 -14.30 -16.58
N GLN A 298 -8.76 -14.11 -17.88
CA GLN A 298 -9.46 -12.95 -18.40
C GLN A 298 -10.89 -12.84 -17.81
N PRO A 299 -11.28 -11.64 -17.36
CA PRO A 299 -12.58 -11.41 -16.77
C PRO A 299 -13.69 -11.58 -17.81
N GLN A 300 -14.63 -12.50 -17.55
CA GLN A 300 -15.82 -12.68 -18.39
C GLN A 300 -16.91 -11.69 -17.95
N GLN A 301 -17.06 -10.58 -18.68
CA GLN A 301 -18.13 -9.60 -18.49
C GLN A 301 -18.76 -9.28 -19.86
N LYS A 302 -20.09 -9.44 -20.00
CA LYS A 302 -20.79 -9.19 -21.28
C LYS A 302 -20.99 -7.71 -21.58
N ASP A 303 -21.39 -6.94 -20.57
CA ASP A 303 -21.68 -5.51 -20.70
C ASP A 303 -20.73 -4.70 -19.79
N PRO A 304 -20.12 -3.62 -20.32
CA PRO A 304 -19.28 -2.75 -19.50
C PRO A 304 -20.07 -2.07 -18.39
N ILE A 305 -19.43 -1.89 -17.25
CA ILE A 305 -20.00 -1.34 -16.03
C ILE A 305 -19.70 0.15 -15.97
N SER A 306 -20.72 0.98 -15.81
CA SER A 306 -20.55 2.44 -15.71
C SER A 306 -20.04 2.87 -14.32
N LEU A 307 -18.82 3.39 -14.26
CA LEU A 307 -18.19 3.88 -13.02
C LEU A 307 -18.93 5.09 -12.42
N ASP A 308 -19.47 5.99 -13.26
CA ASP A 308 -20.26 7.14 -12.77
C ASP A 308 -21.55 6.71 -12.07
N GLU A 309 -22.20 5.67 -12.59
CA GLU A 309 -23.43 5.15 -12.01
C GLU A 309 -23.14 4.39 -10.71
N ILE A 310 -22.03 3.65 -10.66
CA ILE A 310 -21.54 3.01 -9.42
C ILE A 310 -21.35 4.05 -8.33
N LEU A 311 -20.63 5.14 -8.62
CA LEU A 311 -20.33 6.16 -7.63
C LEU A 311 -21.59 6.87 -7.10
N LYS A 312 -22.68 6.90 -7.89
CA LYS A 312 -23.96 7.51 -7.52
C LYS A 312 -24.92 6.57 -6.79
N ASP A 313 -24.92 5.27 -7.10
CA ASP A 313 -25.98 4.35 -6.63
C ASP A 313 -25.80 3.88 -5.17
N ASN A 314 -24.62 4.03 -4.54
CA ASN A 314 -24.29 3.56 -3.17
C ASN A 314 -24.64 2.09 -2.82
N LYS A 315 -25.33 1.34 -3.69
CA LYS A 315 -25.71 -0.06 -3.51
C LYS A 315 -24.51 -1.00 -3.55
N ARG A 316 -23.45 -0.61 -4.26
CA ARG A 316 -22.23 -1.40 -4.45
C ARG A 316 -21.01 -0.49 -4.39
N LEU A 317 -20.08 -0.77 -3.49
CA LEU A 317 -18.84 -0.01 -3.39
C LEU A 317 -17.96 -0.24 -4.62
N ILE A 318 -17.27 0.79 -5.08
CA ILE A 318 -16.32 0.69 -6.21
C ILE A 318 -15.21 -0.34 -5.93
N PHE A 319 -14.92 -0.57 -4.65
CA PHE A 319 -13.96 -1.56 -4.16
C PHE A 319 -14.40 -3.02 -4.36
N TYR A 320 -15.64 -3.26 -4.79
CA TYR A 320 -16.12 -4.59 -5.17
C TYR A 320 -15.68 -5.02 -6.56
N PHE A 321 -15.28 -4.06 -7.40
CA PHE A 321 -15.00 -4.29 -8.80
C PHE A 321 -13.59 -4.85 -9.00
N LYS A 322 -13.43 -5.65 -10.04
CA LYS A 322 -12.18 -6.34 -10.37
C LYS A 322 -11.11 -5.35 -10.80
N LYS A 323 -9.89 -5.50 -10.30
CA LYS A 323 -8.71 -4.85 -10.86
C LYS A 323 -7.67 -5.91 -11.22
N PRO A 324 -6.78 -5.65 -12.18
CA PRO A 324 -5.66 -6.54 -12.44
C PRO A 324 -4.77 -6.66 -11.19
N ASP A 325 -4.13 -7.82 -11.05
CA ASP A 325 -3.08 -7.97 -10.06
C ASP A 325 -1.83 -7.23 -10.56
N PHE A 326 -1.11 -6.57 -9.66
CA PHE A 326 0.09 -5.82 -10.01
C PHE A 326 1.31 -6.74 -10.22
N ILE A 327 1.13 -8.04 -10.01
CA ILE A 327 2.17 -9.06 -9.91
C ILE A 327 2.30 -9.91 -11.19
N PHE A 328 1.59 -9.60 -12.27
CA PHE A 328 1.55 -10.45 -13.47
C PHE A 328 2.93 -10.87 -14.04
N ASN A 329 4.01 -10.14 -13.78
CA ASN A 329 5.36 -10.57 -14.18
C ASN A 329 5.84 -11.83 -13.47
N TYR A 330 5.39 -12.06 -12.24
CA TYR A 330 5.65 -13.29 -11.51
C TYR A 330 4.99 -14.51 -12.16
N LEU A 331 4.06 -14.29 -13.10
CA LEU A 331 3.46 -15.37 -13.89
C LEU A 331 4.35 -15.77 -15.09
N GLY A 332 5.49 -15.10 -15.29
CA GLY A 332 6.39 -15.35 -16.41
C GLY A 332 5.79 -14.95 -17.76
N LEU A 333 4.78 -14.09 -17.74
CA LEU A 333 4.10 -13.59 -18.94
C LEU A 333 4.96 -12.55 -19.66
N ALA A 334 4.92 -12.59 -20.98
CA ALA A 334 5.52 -11.54 -21.80
C ALA A 334 4.77 -10.20 -21.62
N ASP A 335 5.45 -9.08 -21.81
CA ASP A 335 4.83 -7.74 -21.69
C ASP A 335 3.59 -7.60 -22.59
N SER A 336 3.59 -8.19 -23.79
CA SER A 336 2.44 -8.24 -24.69
C SER A 336 1.23 -9.01 -24.13
N GLN A 337 1.46 -10.10 -23.41
CA GLN A 337 0.40 -10.88 -22.74
C GLN A 337 -0.14 -10.12 -21.52
N ILE A 338 0.74 -9.42 -20.80
CA ILE A 338 0.34 -8.54 -19.68
C ILE A 338 -0.56 -7.40 -20.21
N LYS A 339 -0.22 -6.83 -21.37
CA LYS A 339 -1.06 -5.84 -22.06
C LYS A 339 -2.45 -6.37 -22.37
N GLU A 340 -2.55 -7.50 -23.08
CA GLU A 340 -3.85 -8.10 -23.43
C GLU A 340 -4.71 -8.36 -22.19
N LEU A 341 -4.09 -8.87 -21.12
CA LEU A 341 -4.78 -9.10 -19.87
C LEU A 341 -5.28 -7.79 -19.26
N LYS A 342 -4.43 -6.77 -19.13
CA LYS A 342 -4.85 -5.50 -18.50
C LYS A 342 -5.89 -4.74 -19.33
N GLU A 343 -5.82 -4.79 -20.66
CA GLU A 343 -6.85 -4.24 -21.55
C GLU A 343 -8.20 -4.96 -21.37
N SER A 344 -8.19 -6.29 -21.15
CA SER A 344 -9.41 -7.04 -20.84
C SER A 344 -10.04 -6.67 -19.50
N TYR A 345 -9.24 -6.26 -18.51
CA TYR A 345 -9.78 -5.72 -17.25
C TYR A 345 -10.34 -4.31 -17.44
N SER A 346 -9.64 -3.48 -18.22
CA SER A 346 -10.07 -2.13 -18.54
C SER A 346 -11.40 -2.10 -19.28
N SER A 347 -11.63 -3.03 -20.21
CA SER A 347 -12.87 -3.13 -20.96
C SER A 347 -14.10 -3.52 -20.13
N ILE A 348 -13.92 -3.99 -18.89
CA ILE A 348 -15.03 -4.18 -17.94
C ILE A 348 -15.68 -2.84 -17.61
N TYR A 349 -14.93 -1.74 -17.62
CA TYR A 349 -15.38 -0.46 -17.09
C TYR A 349 -15.60 0.55 -18.20
N THR A 350 -16.61 1.37 -18.01
CA THR A 350 -16.86 2.55 -18.84
C THR A 350 -17.15 3.74 -17.95
N ILE A 351 -16.90 4.92 -18.48
CA ILE A 351 -17.31 6.18 -17.89
C ILE A 351 -18.14 6.93 -18.93
N LYS A 352 -19.17 7.67 -18.51
CA LYS A 352 -19.82 8.61 -19.43
C LYS A 352 -18.77 9.65 -19.78
N LYS A 353 -18.52 9.86 -21.08
CA LYS A 353 -17.70 10.98 -21.54
C LYS A 353 -18.25 12.24 -20.89
N SER A 354 -17.56 12.76 -19.88
CA SER A 354 -17.84 14.10 -19.40
C SER A 354 -17.57 15.03 -20.56
N GLN A 355 -18.53 15.91 -20.87
CA GLN A 355 -18.25 17.06 -21.72
C GLN A 355 -17.00 17.74 -21.18
N GLU A 356 -15.99 17.85 -22.04
CA GLU A 356 -14.76 18.56 -21.74
C GLU A 356 -15.11 19.93 -21.19
N ALA A 357 -14.65 20.21 -19.98
CA ALA A 357 -14.63 21.58 -19.49
C ALA A 357 -13.43 21.77 -18.58
N ALA A 358 -12.38 22.35 -19.13
CA ALA A 358 -11.62 23.35 -18.39
C ALA A 358 -10.78 24.21 -19.34
N ALA A 359 -11.29 25.43 -19.53
CA ALA A 359 -10.56 26.61 -19.95
C ALA A 359 -9.14 26.62 -19.38
N THR A 360 -8.19 27.02 -20.22
CA THR A 360 -6.80 27.32 -19.89
C THR A 360 -6.72 28.12 -18.60
N ALA A 361 -6.21 27.48 -17.55
CA ALA A 361 -5.82 28.18 -16.34
C ALA A 361 -4.74 29.21 -16.69
N LYS A 362 -4.70 30.35 -15.99
CA LYS A 362 -3.67 31.39 -16.20
C LYS A 362 -2.24 30.88 -15.92
N LYS A 363 -2.11 29.78 -15.19
CA LYS A 363 -0.86 29.07 -14.86
C LYS A 363 -1.04 27.58 -15.13
N GLU A 364 0.01 26.94 -15.60
CA GLU A 364 0.05 25.49 -15.85
C GLU A 364 0.07 24.75 -14.51
N LYS A 365 -0.72 23.69 -14.39
CA LYS A 365 -0.83 22.90 -13.16
C LYS A 365 -0.44 21.46 -13.39
N ILE A 366 0.63 21.02 -12.71
CA ILE A 366 1.13 19.65 -12.74
C ILE A 366 0.83 19.00 -11.39
N ALA A 367 0.22 17.82 -11.39
CA ALA A 367 0.00 17.02 -10.20
C ALA A 367 0.78 15.70 -10.28
N LEU A 368 1.39 15.32 -9.16
CA LEU A 368 2.05 14.03 -8.98
C LEU A 368 1.23 13.20 -7.98
N PHE A 369 0.70 12.07 -8.42
CA PHE A 369 -0.18 11.20 -7.66
C PHE A 369 0.58 9.99 -7.08
N CYS A 370 0.55 9.84 -5.76
CA CYS A 370 1.17 8.72 -5.04
C CYS A 370 0.34 8.34 -3.80
N ASP A 371 -0.46 7.29 -3.91
CA ASP A 371 -1.25 6.73 -2.80
C ASP A 371 -0.63 5.48 -2.17
N ARG A 372 0.50 5.01 -2.71
CA ARG A 372 1.34 3.92 -2.23
C ARG A 372 2.77 4.12 -2.71
N GLY A 373 3.75 3.79 -1.86
CA GLY A 373 5.15 3.71 -2.27
C GLY A 373 5.89 5.05 -2.14
N ILE A 374 5.43 5.93 -1.24
CA ILE A 374 5.94 7.30 -1.10
C ILE A 374 7.45 7.39 -0.84
N ILE A 375 8.04 6.39 -0.17
CA ILE A 375 9.50 6.37 0.06
C ILE A 375 10.25 6.34 -1.28
N LEU A 376 9.79 5.51 -2.22
CA LEU A 376 10.39 5.41 -3.55
C LEU A 376 9.98 6.58 -4.44
N PHE A 377 8.75 7.06 -4.31
CA PHE A 377 8.29 8.30 -4.96
C PHE A 377 9.20 9.48 -4.59
N ASN A 378 9.51 9.66 -3.30
CA ASN A 378 10.39 10.71 -2.81
C ASN A 378 11.76 10.61 -3.48
N GLN A 379 12.31 9.39 -3.60
CA GLN A 379 13.58 9.17 -4.26
C GLN A 379 13.56 9.62 -5.72
N TYR A 380 12.50 9.31 -6.48
CA TYR A 380 12.43 9.67 -7.90
C TYR A 380 12.03 11.13 -8.17
N PHE A 381 11.16 11.71 -7.35
CA PHE A 381 10.52 13.00 -7.68
C PHE A 381 11.05 14.19 -6.90
N SER A 382 11.80 14.03 -5.80
CA SER A 382 12.28 15.19 -5.01
C SER A 382 13.10 16.16 -5.89
N GLU A 383 14.02 15.64 -6.70
CA GLU A 383 14.85 16.47 -7.57
C GLU A 383 14.05 17.07 -8.75
N THR A 384 13.14 16.30 -9.34
CA THR A 384 12.21 16.80 -10.36
C THR A 384 11.33 17.93 -9.84
N ILE A 385 10.79 17.82 -8.63
CA ILE A 385 9.98 18.87 -7.98
C ILE A 385 10.82 20.13 -7.77
N LYS A 386 12.06 20.00 -7.27
CA LYS A 386 13.00 21.13 -7.13
C LYS A 386 13.27 21.81 -8.47
N ASN A 387 13.53 21.02 -9.51
CA ASN A 387 13.83 21.53 -10.84
C ASN A 387 12.64 22.28 -11.45
N ILE A 388 11.42 21.76 -11.34
CA ILE A 388 10.19 22.46 -11.77
C ILE A 388 10.05 23.78 -11.01
N LYS A 389 10.17 23.75 -9.68
CA LYS A 389 10.11 24.96 -8.83
C LYS A 389 11.20 25.98 -9.19
N LYS A 390 12.38 25.55 -9.66
CA LYS A 390 13.49 26.45 -10.00
C LYS A 390 13.31 27.07 -11.39
N GLN A 391 12.91 26.28 -12.38
CA GLN A 391 12.83 26.69 -13.78
C GLN A 391 11.68 27.66 -14.05
N ASP A 392 10.55 27.51 -13.34
CA ASP A 392 9.37 28.31 -13.67
C ASP A 392 8.49 28.67 -12.46
N LYS A 393 9.07 29.44 -11.53
CA LYS A 393 8.40 29.89 -10.29
C LYS A 393 7.08 30.64 -10.52
N ASN A 394 6.89 31.22 -11.71
CA ASN A 394 5.78 32.13 -11.96
C ASN A 394 4.69 31.55 -12.85
N HIS A 395 4.97 30.53 -13.68
CA HIS A 395 3.99 29.97 -14.62
C HIS A 395 3.51 28.55 -14.29
N ILE A 396 4.24 27.76 -13.48
CA ILE A 396 3.85 26.38 -13.14
C ILE A 396 3.54 26.24 -11.65
N GLU A 397 2.36 25.70 -11.33
CA GLU A 397 2.00 25.26 -9.98
C GLU A 397 2.10 23.74 -9.90
N ILE A 398 2.89 23.25 -8.93
CA ILE A 398 3.04 21.82 -8.68
C ILE A 398 2.21 21.37 -7.47
N PHE A 399 1.54 20.24 -7.64
CA PHE A 399 0.72 19.60 -6.63
C PHE A 399 1.18 18.17 -6.38
N VAL A 400 1.04 17.71 -5.15
CA VAL A 400 1.22 16.30 -4.79
C VAL A 400 -0.08 15.78 -4.21
N ILE A 401 -0.60 14.73 -4.83
CA ILE A 401 -1.86 14.07 -4.44
C ILE A 401 -1.50 12.73 -3.79
N CYS A 402 -1.85 12.54 -2.53
CA CYS A 402 -1.45 11.35 -1.78
C CYS A 402 -2.50 10.90 -0.76
N SER A 403 -2.33 9.70 -0.20
CA SER A 403 -3.14 9.33 0.97
C SER A 403 -2.58 9.97 2.24
N ASP A 404 -3.42 10.17 3.26
CA ASP A 404 -2.97 10.66 4.58
C ASP A 404 -1.90 9.76 5.20
N HIS A 405 -1.95 8.45 4.89
CA HIS A 405 -0.93 7.49 5.28
C HIS A 405 0.42 7.79 4.62
N GLU A 406 0.44 8.03 3.31
CA GLU A 406 1.69 8.31 2.60
C GLU A 406 2.27 9.68 2.98
N LYS A 407 1.40 10.66 3.25
CA LYS A 407 1.79 12.03 3.61
C LYS A 407 2.79 12.10 4.77
N GLN A 408 2.68 11.22 5.77
CA GLN A 408 3.56 11.23 6.95
C GLN A 408 5.03 10.89 6.64
N TYR A 409 5.30 10.35 5.45
CA TYR A 409 6.65 9.92 5.03
C TYR A 409 7.24 10.81 3.93
N MET A 410 6.62 11.97 3.65
CA MET A 410 7.13 12.93 2.67
C MET A 410 8.44 13.58 3.14
N THR A 411 9.29 13.95 2.20
CA THR A 411 10.48 14.79 2.47
C THR A 411 10.07 16.27 2.51
N THR A 412 10.86 17.10 3.20
CA THR A 412 10.61 18.55 3.31
C THR A 412 10.45 19.24 1.96
N ASP A 413 11.21 18.82 0.94
CA ASP A 413 11.12 19.36 -0.42
C ASP A 413 9.71 19.20 -1.06
N ILE A 414 9.04 18.09 -0.71
CA ILE A 414 7.70 17.72 -1.14
C ILE A 414 6.65 18.39 -0.26
N GLU A 415 6.91 18.54 1.04
CA GLU A 415 6.02 19.24 1.99
C GLU A 415 5.79 20.71 1.59
N GLU A 416 6.78 21.34 0.97
CA GLU A 416 6.69 22.71 0.43
C GLU A 416 5.91 22.81 -0.89
N THR A 417 5.23 21.76 -1.34
CA THR A 417 4.35 21.79 -2.53
C THR A 417 2.89 22.00 -2.12
N ASN A 418 1.99 22.21 -3.10
CA ASN A 418 0.56 22.17 -2.81
C ASN A 418 0.13 20.71 -2.60
N ILE A 419 -0.33 20.36 -1.40
CA ILE A 419 -0.70 18.96 -1.08
C ILE A 419 -2.21 18.80 -1.09
N ILE A 420 -2.69 17.79 -1.81
CA ILE A 420 -4.04 17.25 -1.70
C ILE A 420 -3.92 15.87 -1.06
N SER A 421 -4.42 15.71 0.17
CA SER A 421 -4.42 14.41 0.84
C SER A 421 -5.82 13.85 1.05
N PHE A 422 -5.94 12.52 1.07
CA PHE A 422 -7.20 11.83 1.29
C PHE A 422 -7.05 10.60 2.19
N ASN A 423 -8.10 10.26 2.91
CA ASN A 423 -8.15 9.10 3.79
C ASN A 423 -8.45 7.83 2.98
N SER A 424 -7.40 7.09 2.62
CA SER A 424 -7.50 5.83 1.87
C SER A 424 -8.22 4.69 2.63
N PHE A 425 -8.50 4.87 3.93
CA PHE A 425 -9.24 3.92 4.77
C PHE A 425 -10.72 4.24 4.91
N LYS A 426 -11.24 5.25 4.18
CA LYS A 426 -12.68 5.55 4.12
C LYS A 426 -13.26 5.21 2.73
N PRO A 427 -13.33 3.92 2.35
CA PRO A 427 -13.61 3.47 0.98
C PRO A 427 -15.12 3.52 0.62
N THR A 428 -15.79 4.65 0.82
CA THR A 428 -17.19 4.82 0.39
C THR A 428 -17.25 5.46 -0.99
N ASN A 429 -18.30 5.15 -1.77
CA ASN A 429 -18.49 5.78 -3.08
C ASN A 429 -18.66 7.29 -2.98
N ALA A 430 -19.40 7.76 -1.97
CA ALA A 430 -19.55 9.19 -1.70
C ALA A 430 -18.20 9.86 -1.48
N TYR A 431 -17.33 9.27 -0.65
CA TYR A 431 -16.00 9.82 -0.39
C TYR A 431 -15.10 9.77 -1.63
N MET A 432 -15.14 8.68 -2.40
CA MET A 432 -14.43 8.57 -3.68
C MET A 432 -14.85 9.67 -4.65
N LEU A 433 -16.16 9.91 -4.77
CA LEU A 433 -16.70 10.96 -5.62
C LEU A 433 -16.27 12.35 -5.15
N GLU A 434 -16.31 12.63 -3.84
CA GLU A 434 -15.81 13.88 -3.26
C GLU A 434 -14.35 14.14 -3.63
N ILE A 435 -13.48 13.13 -3.53
CA ILE A 435 -12.06 13.27 -3.89
C ILE A 435 -11.88 13.46 -5.40
N ILE A 436 -12.62 12.73 -6.23
CA ILE A 436 -12.58 12.90 -7.69
C ILE A 436 -12.99 14.33 -8.08
N GLU A 437 -14.08 14.84 -7.52
CA GLU A 437 -14.56 16.19 -7.79
C GLU A 437 -13.59 17.27 -7.25
N LEU A 438 -12.97 17.03 -6.09
CA LEU A 438 -11.90 17.89 -5.57
C LEU A 438 -10.70 17.93 -6.52
N ILE A 439 -10.24 16.80 -7.03
CA ILE A 439 -9.11 16.77 -7.97
C ILE A 439 -9.50 17.47 -9.28
N LYS A 440 -10.70 17.19 -9.82
CA LYS A 440 -11.21 17.85 -11.02
C LYS A 440 -11.34 19.37 -10.87
N SER A 441 -11.71 19.88 -9.68
CA SER A 441 -11.86 21.32 -9.45
C SER A 441 -10.54 22.09 -9.61
N HIS A 442 -9.39 21.43 -9.49
CA HIS A 442 -8.08 22.04 -9.68
C HIS A 442 -7.72 22.27 -11.14
N LYS A 443 -8.35 21.55 -12.08
CA LYS A 443 -8.15 21.66 -13.53
C LYS A 443 -6.70 21.48 -13.96
N PHE A 444 -6.11 20.34 -13.58
CA PHE A 444 -4.72 20.01 -13.91
C PHE A 444 -4.47 19.90 -15.42
N ASN A 445 -3.35 20.46 -15.88
CA ASN A 445 -2.83 20.23 -17.23
C ASN A 445 -2.32 18.79 -17.33
N LEU A 446 -1.55 18.35 -16.33
CA LEU A 446 -0.96 17.03 -16.29
C LEU A 446 -1.14 16.40 -14.91
N ILE A 447 -1.53 15.13 -14.86
CA ILE A 447 -1.37 14.27 -13.68
C ILE A 447 -0.41 13.14 -14.02
N TYR A 448 0.62 12.96 -13.20
CA TYR A 448 1.52 11.81 -13.23
C TYR A 448 1.14 10.82 -12.14
N TYR A 449 0.78 9.59 -12.48
CA TYR A 449 0.54 8.50 -11.54
C TYR A 449 1.84 7.70 -11.34
N PHE A 450 2.40 7.72 -10.12
CA PHE A 450 3.65 7.01 -9.82
C PHE A 450 3.51 5.49 -9.96
N GLU A 451 2.44 4.95 -9.41
CA GLU A 451 2.01 3.58 -9.65
C GLU A 451 0.59 3.60 -10.20
N CYS A 452 0.24 2.60 -11.01
CA CYS A 452 -1.13 2.37 -11.46
C CYS A 452 -1.47 0.88 -11.38
N GLY A 453 -2.63 0.56 -10.80
CA GLY A 453 -3.09 -0.81 -10.59
C GLY A 453 -2.65 -1.46 -9.27
N THR A 454 -1.86 -0.77 -8.44
CA THR A 454 -1.36 -1.31 -7.16
C THR A 454 -2.32 -1.10 -6.00
N THR A 455 -3.25 -0.16 -6.13
CA THR A 455 -4.37 0.09 -5.21
C THR A 455 -5.68 0.24 -5.99
N TYR A 456 -6.79 0.47 -5.29
CA TYR A 456 -8.06 0.82 -5.94
C TYR A 456 -8.07 2.26 -6.43
N TYR A 457 -7.49 3.19 -5.69
CA TYR A 457 -7.47 4.61 -6.05
C TYR A 457 -6.66 4.84 -7.33
N ASN A 458 -5.40 4.38 -7.37
CA ASN A 458 -4.55 4.56 -8.55
C ASN A 458 -4.93 3.68 -9.74
N TYR A 459 -5.86 2.74 -9.57
CA TYR A 459 -6.45 2.01 -10.70
C TYR A 459 -7.68 2.73 -11.24
N PHE A 460 -8.61 3.14 -10.39
CA PHE A 460 -9.90 3.69 -10.84
C PHE A 460 -9.84 5.19 -11.15
N PHE A 461 -8.97 5.97 -10.50
CA PHE A 461 -8.86 7.42 -10.74
C PHE A 461 -8.52 7.80 -12.20
N PRO A 462 -7.59 7.11 -12.88
CA PRO A 462 -7.29 7.39 -14.28
C PRO A 462 -8.53 7.34 -15.22
N TYR A 463 -9.52 6.47 -14.95
CA TYR A 463 -10.73 6.38 -15.77
C TYR A 463 -11.56 7.68 -15.75
N PHE A 464 -11.43 8.51 -14.71
CA PHE A 464 -12.18 9.76 -14.56
C PHE A 464 -11.56 10.95 -15.29
N ARG A 465 -10.44 10.74 -16.01
CA ARG A 465 -9.66 11.74 -16.74
C ARG A 465 -9.49 13.03 -15.92
N LEU A 466 -8.70 12.92 -14.86
CA LEU A 466 -8.54 13.97 -13.84
C LEU A 466 -7.66 15.15 -14.27
N ALA A 467 -7.01 15.03 -15.44
CA ALA A 467 -6.20 16.08 -16.08
C ALA A 467 -6.33 16.00 -17.61
N LYS A 468 -5.88 17.04 -18.33
CA LYS A 468 -5.85 17.04 -19.81
C LYS A 468 -4.96 15.92 -20.36
N VAL A 469 -3.79 15.77 -19.75
CA VAL A 469 -2.80 14.73 -20.02
C VAL A 469 -2.60 13.87 -18.78
N GLN A 470 -2.69 12.56 -18.92
CA GLN A 470 -2.41 11.58 -17.86
C GLN A 470 -1.19 10.75 -18.24
N VAL A 471 -0.23 10.70 -17.32
CA VAL A 471 1.04 10.00 -17.50
C VAL A 471 1.22 9.01 -16.35
N THR A 472 1.89 7.89 -16.62
CA THR A 472 2.34 6.94 -15.59
C THR A 472 3.78 6.51 -15.86
N GLY A 473 4.41 5.80 -14.93
CA GLY A 473 5.72 5.20 -15.14
C GLY A 473 6.55 5.13 -13.87
N LEU A 474 7.77 4.63 -13.99
CA LEU A 474 8.78 4.50 -12.92
C LEU A 474 8.42 3.59 -11.73
N GLY A 475 7.26 3.75 -11.10
CA GLY A 475 6.81 2.91 -9.99
C GLY A 475 6.27 1.56 -10.47
N MET A 476 5.60 1.53 -11.63
CA MET A 476 5.17 0.30 -12.29
C MET A 476 5.67 0.25 -13.74
N PRO A 477 6.42 -0.79 -14.13
CA PRO A 477 7.04 -0.81 -15.46
C PRO A 477 6.14 -1.28 -16.59
N HIS A 478 4.99 -1.88 -16.30
CA HIS A 478 4.10 -2.42 -17.32
C HIS A 478 2.94 -1.49 -17.59
N THR A 479 2.40 -1.58 -18.80
CA THR A 479 1.16 -0.92 -19.23
C THR A 479 0.03 -1.02 -18.20
N THR A 480 -0.85 -0.04 -18.17
CA THR A 480 -2.05 -0.02 -17.33
C THR A 480 -3.23 -0.72 -17.99
N GLY A 481 -3.25 -0.79 -19.32
CA GLY A 481 -4.42 -1.19 -20.11
C GLY A 481 -5.56 -0.17 -20.10
N ILE A 482 -5.42 0.96 -19.38
CA ILE A 482 -6.47 1.97 -19.21
C ILE A 482 -6.43 2.92 -20.41
N LYS A 483 -7.57 3.08 -21.09
CA LYS A 483 -7.68 3.88 -22.31
C LYS A 483 -7.43 5.38 -22.06
N GLU A 484 -7.79 5.85 -20.88
CA GLU A 484 -7.64 7.25 -20.47
C GLU A 484 -6.20 7.61 -20.06
N MET A 485 -5.28 6.66 -19.98
CA MET A 485 -3.85 6.92 -19.73
C MET A 485 -3.13 7.22 -21.04
N ASP A 486 -2.57 8.43 -21.19
CA ASP A 486 -2.05 8.89 -22.50
C ASP A 486 -0.61 8.40 -22.74
N TYR A 487 0.25 8.45 -21.70
CA TYR A 487 1.67 8.14 -21.81
C TYR A 487 2.17 7.24 -20.68
N ILE A 488 3.17 6.41 -21.00
CA ILE A 488 3.99 5.69 -20.02
C ILE A 488 5.46 6.04 -20.18
N ILE A 489 6.11 6.49 -19.11
CA ILE A 489 7.52 6.87 -19.10
C ILE A 489 8.34 5.74 -18.48
N GLN A 490 9.35 5.26 -19.20
CA GLN A 490 10.32 4.28 -18.71
C GLN A 490 11.75 4.81 -18.89
N PRO A 491 12.70 4.42 -18.03
CA PRO A 491 14.10 4.77 -18.22
C PRO A 491 14.80 3.70 -19.07
N SER A 492 15.45 4.11 -20.16
CA SER A 492 16.40 3.27 -20.91
C SER A 492 17.08 4.05 -22.04
N SER A 493 18.37 3.80 -22.24
CA SER A 493 19.18 4.19 -23.40
C SER A 493 19.38 3.05 -24.41
N LEU A 494 19.08 1.79 -24.04
CA LEU A 494 19.32 0.62 -24.89
C LEU A 494 18.12 0.22 -25.76
N LEU A 495 16.91 0.59 -25.33
CA LEU A 495 15.67 0.19 -25.95
C LEU A 495 15.09 1.31 -26.80
N ASP A 496 14.53 0.93 -27.95
CA ASP A 496 13.81 1.82 -28.83
C ASP A 496 12.30 1.75 -28.58
N SER A 497 11.66 2.92 -28.57
CA SER A 497 10.23 3.04 -28.32
C SER A 497 9.39 2.37 -29.41
N GLN A 498 9.78 2.40 -30.69
CA GLN A 498 8.99 1.84 -31.80
C GLN A 498 8.92 0.32 -31.71
N GLU A 499 10.00 -0.33 -31.27
CA GLU A 499 10.04 -1.78 -31.08
C GLU A 499 9.18 -2.24 -29.89
N GLN A 500 9.17 -1.46 -28.81
CA GLN A 500 8.50 -1.82 -27.56
C GLN A 500 7.06 -1.33 -27.46
N ASN A 501 6.61 -0.38 -28.29
CA ASN A 501 5.29 0.25 -28.16
C ASN A 501 4.14 -0.75 -28.23
N ASN A 502 4.29 -1.86 -28.97
CA ASN A 502 3.28 -2.92 -29.08
C ASN A 502 2.98 -3.61 -27.73
N ASN A 503 3.87 -3.46 -26.74
CA ASN A 503 3.72 -4.00 -25.40
C ASN A 503 2.96 -3.05 -24.44
N PHE A 504 2.56 -1.86 -24.91
CA PHE A 504 1.86 -0.85 -24.10
C PHE A 504 0.56 -0.36 -24.74
N SER A 505 -0.47 -0.09 -23.92
CA SER A 505 -1.70 0.58 -24.35
C SER A 505 -1.50 2.11 -24.45
N GLU A 506 -0.61 2.65 -23.62
CA GLU A 506 -0.17 4.03 -23.62
C GLU A 506 0.90 4.28 -24.69
N LYS A 507 1.15 5.55 -25.04
CA LYS A 507 2.35 5.91 -25.81
C LYS A 507 3.59 5.80 -24.92
N LEU A 508 4.50 4.90 -25.26
CA LEU A 508 5.75 4.69 -24.53
C LEU A 508 6.77 5.80 -24.84
N ILE A 509 7.35 6.40 -23.79
CA ILE A 509 8.46 7.35 -23.89
C ILE A 509 9.61 6.85 -23.03
N TYR A 510 10.80 6.72 -23.64
CA TYR A 510 12.03 6.45 -22.92
C TYR A 510 12.76 7.76 -22.55
N ILE A 511 13.08 7.93 -21.26
CA ILE A 511 14.13 8.87 -20.84
C ILE A 511 15.48 8.15 -20.93
N LYS A 512 16.52 8.84 -21.40
CA LYS A 512 17.77 8.18 -21.81
C LYS A 512 18.65 7.79 -20.63
N ASN A 513 18.59 8.56 -19.54
CA ASN A 513 19.35 8.25 -18.35
C ASN A 513 18.53 7.36 -17.41
N ILE A 514 19.13 6.29 -16.92
CA ILE A 514 18.50 5.45 -15.90
C ILE A 514 18.56 6.10 -14.53
N LEU A 515 17.47 5.98 -13.78
CA LEU A 515 17.34 6.54 -12.45
C LEU A 515 17.97 5.60 -11.41
N LEU A 516 19.32 5.54 -11.41
CA LEU A 516 20.12 4.87 -10.39
C LEU A 516 20.51 5.84 -9.29
N TYR A 517 19.97 5.66 -8.09
CA TYR A 517 20.37 6.48 -6.95
C TYR A 517 21.59 5.88 -6.25
N LYS A 518 22.49 6.75 -5.78
CA LYS A 518 23.53 6.39 -4.82
C LYS A 518 22.90 6.24 -3.43
N PRO A 519 23.01 5.07 -2.76
CA PRO A 519 22.58 4.96 -1.37
C PRO A 519 23.29 5.99 -0.49
N THR A 520 22.53 6.76 0.29
CA THR A 520 23.05 7.81 1.17
C THR A 520 23.23 7.31 2.61
N GLY A 521 24.10 7.97 3.37
CA GLY A 521 24.33 7.62 4.79
C GLY A 521 24.99 6.26 5.01
N ILE A 522 25.68 5.72 4.00
CA ILE A 522 26.39 4.45 4.10
C ILE A 522 27.73 4.66 4.81
N ASN A 523 27.97 3.88 5.86
CA ASN A 523 29.28 3.74 6.46
C ASN A 523 30.04 2.64 5.70
N GLU A 524 31.05 3.05 4.92
CA GLU A 524 31.86 2.13 4.12
C GLU A 524 32.70 1.17 4.98
N TYR A 525 33.01 1.56 6.21
CA TYR A 525 33.78 0.77 7.19
C TYR A 525 32.92 -0.12 8.08
N LEU A 526 31.59 -0.07 7.93
CA LEU A 526 30.71 -0.97 8.66
C LEU A 526 30.95 -2.40 8.18
N GLU A 527 31.24 -3.27 9.15
CA GLU A 527 31.41 -4.71 8.96
C GLU A 527 30.10 -5.43 9.34
N PRO A 528 29.58 -6.33 8.48
CA PRO A 528 28.38 -7.08 8.79
C PRO A 528 28.65 -8.12 9.89
N GLN A 529 27.65 -8.37 10.74
CA GLN A 529 27.73 -9.39 11.79
C GLN A 529 26.92 -10.63 11.41
N GLY A 530 27.42 -11.81 11.80
CA GLY A 530 26.66 -13.06 11.69
C GLY A 530 26.45 -13.59 10.27
N LEU A 531 27.29 -13.20 9.31
CA LEU A 531 27.28 -13.81 7.98
C LEU A 531 27.76 -15.27 8.06
N PRO A 532 27.15 -16.17 7.28
CA PRO A 532 27.59 -17.55 7.22
C PRO A 532 28.95 -17.66 6.52
N GLU A 533 29.75 -18.66 6.88
CA GLU A 533 30.95 -19.02 6.14
C GLU A 533 30.59 -19.71 4.81
N GLY A 534 31.40 -19.47 3.77
CA GLY A 534 31.23 -20.05 2.44
C GLY A 534 31.14 -19.00 1.33
N ASN A 535 30.63 -19.40 0.17
CA ASN A 535 30.44 -18.52 -0.96
C ASN A 535 29.05 -17.90 -0.92
N LEU A 536 28.98 -16.57 -0.94
CA LEU A 536 27.77 -15.81 -0.64
C LEU A 536 27.08 -15.35 -1.93
N TYR A 537 25.92 -15.95 -2.21
CA TYR A 537 25.06 -15.61 -3.34
C TYR A 537 23.88 -14.78 -2.85
N MET A 538 23.82 -13.51 -3.24
CA MET A 538 22.75 -12.61 -2.81
C MET A 538 21.54 -12.74 -3.73
N LEU A 539 20.42 -13.21 -3.17
CA LEU A 539 19.09 -13.13 -3.78
C LEU A 539 18.36 -11.88 -3.25
N HIS A 540 18.95 -10.72 -3.55
CA HIS A 540 18.52 -9.41 -3.02
C HIS A 540 17.41 -8.78 -3.87
N HIS A 541 16.19 -9.28 -3.68
CA HIS A 541 15.00 -8.79 -4.38
C HIS A 541 13.82 -8.75 -3.42
N SER A 542 12.82 -7.93 -3.75
CA SER A 542 11.49 -8.17 -3.19
C SER A 542 11.05 -9.59 -3.55
N HIS A 543 10.53 -10.35 -2.57
CA HIS A 543 10.16 -11.76 -2.77
C HIS A 543 9.23 -11.97 -3.98
N PHE A 544 8.46 -10.94 -4.32
CA PHE A 544 7.54 -10.96 -5.43
C PHE A 544 8.20 -10.98 -6.83
N LYS A 545 9.50 -10.72 -6.93
CA LYS A 545 10.25 -10.80 -8.19
C LYS A 545 10.86 -12.19 -8.42
N ILE A 546 10.94 -13.02 -7.36
CA ILE A 546 11.66 -14.29 -7.39
C ILE A 546 10.75 -15.41 -7.94
N HIS A 547 10.62 -15.47 -9.26
CA HIS A 547 9.85 -16.50 -9.96
C HIS A 547 10.38 -17.92 -9.66
N PHE A 548 9.51 -18.94 -9.71
CA PHE A 548 9.89 -20.35 -9.49
C PHE A 548 10.92 -20.89 -10.50
N ALA A 549 11.17 -20.16 -11.59
CA ALA A 549 12.19 -20.51 -12.57
C ALA A 549 13.61 -20.33 -12.00
N MET A 550 13.74 -19.55 -10.93
CA MET A 550 14.97 -19.42 -10.16
C MET A 550 15.25 -20.65 -9.29
N ASP A 551 14.24 -21.46 -8.95
CA ASP A 551 14.41 -22.56 -7.97
C ASP A 551 15.35 -23.64 -8.51
N ASP A 552 15.26 -23.95 -9.80
CA ASP A 552 16.14 -24.93 -10.46
C ASP A 552 17.58 -24.38 -10.57
N ILE A 553 17.75 -23.07 -10.78
CA ILE A 553 19.06 -22.40 -10.77
C ILE A 553 19.70 -22.48 -9.39
N ILE A 554 18.93 -22.11 -8.36
CA ILE A 554 19.38 -22.16 -6.97
C ILE A 554 19.76 -23.59 -6.58
N LYS A 555 18.94 -24.57 -6.96
CA LYS A 555 19.24 -25.99 -6.73
C LYS A 555 20.55 -26.40 -7.41
N GLU A 556 20.75 -26.02 -8.66
CA GLU A 556 21.96 -26.35 -9.41
C GLU A 556 23.21 -25.71 -8.79
N ILE A 557 23.13 -24.44 -8.36
CA ILE A 557 24.20 -23.76 -7.61
C ILE A 557 24.52 -24.55 -6.33
N CYS A 558 23.50 -24.86 -5.51
CA CYS A 558 23.66 -25.59 -4.26
C CYS A 558 24.28 -27.00 -4.44
N GLN A 559 24.03 -27.65 -5.58
CA GLN A 559 24.59 -28.96 -5.91
C GLN A 559 26.05 -28.89 -6.35
N ARG A 560 26.42 -27.86 -7.13
CA ARG A 560 27.75 -27.71 -7.73
C ARG A 560 28.74 -26.98 -6.83
N ASP A 561 28.25 -26.12 -5.94
CA ASP A 561 29.04 -25.45 -4.92
C ASP A 561 28.56 -25.89 -3.51
N PRO A 562 29.21 -26.90 -2.90
CA PRO A 562 28.86 -27.37 -1.57
C PRO A 562 28.98 -26.30 -0.47
N ASN A 563 29.77 -25.24 -0.71
CA ASN A 563 30.00 -24.13 0.21
C ASN A 563 29.05 -22.94 -0.04
N ALA A 564 28.12 -23.06 -0.99
CA ALA A 564 27.18 -22.00 -1.29
C ALA A 564 26.31 -21.62 -0.09
N LYS A 565 26.07 -20.32 0.05
CA LYS A 565 25.09 -19.71 0.96
C LYS A 565 24.19 -18.80 0.14
N ILE A 566 22.95 -19.22 -0.07
CA ILE A 566 21.95 -18.45 -0.79
C ILE A 566 21.28 -17.50 0.20
N ILE A 567 21.62 -16.22 0.14
CA ILE A 567 21.17 -15.20 1.08
C ILE A 567 19.92 -14.51 0.53
N ILE A 568 18.77 -14.69 1.19
CA ILE A 568 17.51 -14.02 0.85
C ILE A 568 17.42 -12.70 1.63
N GLY A 569 17.23 -11.59 0.92
CA GLY A 569 17.03 -10.25 1.50
C GLY A 569 15.74 -10.12 2.33
N SER A 570 15.64 -9.10 3.19
CA SER A 570 14.61 -9.02 4.24
C SER A 570 13.37 -8.13 3.98
N LYS A 571 13.16 -7.62 2.75
CA LYS A 571 12.00 -6.76 2.40
C LYS A 571 11.12 -7.37 1.28
N PRO A 572 9.75 -7.41 1.34
CA PRO A 572 8.82 -7.27 2.48
C PRO A 572 7.84 -8.47 2.66
N PHE A 573 7.10 -8.44 3.78
CA PHE A 573 6.09 -9.39 4.30
C PHE A 573 6.63 -10.77 4.70
N TYR A 574 6.61 -11.08 6.00
CA TYR A 574 6.94 -12.42 6.51
C TYR A 574 6.21 -13.55 5.75
N ALA A 575 4.96 -13.31 5.39
CA ALA A 575 4.13 -14.26 4.67
C ALA A 575 4.72 -14.66 3.30
N THR A 576 5.26 -13.70 2.53
CA THR A 576 5.89 -13.97 1.23
C THR A 576 7.26 -14.65 1.39
N LEU A 577 8.03 -14.28 2.42
CA LEU A 577 9.29 -14.93 2.77
C LEU A 577 9.10 -16.41 3.09
N ILE A 578 8.14 -16.75 3.96
CA ILE A 578 7.87 -18.16 4.30
C ILE A 578 7.37 -18.93 3.09
N THR A 579 6.51 -18.33 2.26
CA THR A 579 6.03 -18.94 1.01
C THR A 579 7.21 -19.27 0.09
N LEU A 580 8.13 -18.33 -0.12
CA LEU A 580 9.35 -18.54 -0.89
C LEU A 580 10.22 -19.65 -0.29
N LYS A 581 10.44 -19.63 1.03
CA LYS A 581 11.24 -20.64 1.72
C LYS A 581 10.67 -22.05 1.57
N HIS A 582 9.36 -22.21 1.68
CA HIS A 582 8.72 -23.51 1.48
C HIS A 582 8.88 -24.00 0.04
N ARG A 583 8.58 -23.13 -0.94
CA ARG A 583 8.73 -23.44 -2.37
C ARG A 583 10.17 -23.89 -2.70
N LEU A 584 11.16 -23.16 -2.18
CA LEU A 584 12.57 -23.53 -2.33
C LEU A 584 12.87 -24.85 -1.64
N LYS A 585 12.40 -25.06 -0.40
CA LYS A 585 12.59 -26.31 0.33
C LYS A 585 12.05 -27.52 -0.43
N ASP A 586 10.86 -27.39 -1.03
CA ASP A 586 10.25 -28.46 -1.85
C ASP A 586 11.12 -28.81 -3.06
N THR A 587 11.71 -27.81 -3.72
CA THR A 587 12.54 -28.01 -4.91
C THR A 587 13.94 -28.54 -4.56
N LEU A 588 14.56 -28.00 -3.51
CA LEU A 588 15.92 -28.29 -3.09
C LEU A 588 16.02 -29.59 -2.27
N GLY A 589 14.98 -29.95 -1.51
CA GLY A 589 15.03 -30.98 -0.48
C GLY A 589 15.75 -30.52 0.80
N ASP A 590 15.55 -31.25 1.90
CA ASP A 590 16.04 -30.87 3.24
C ASP A 590 17.55 -30.62 3.31
N GLN A 591 18.35 -31.39 2.57
CA GLN A 591 19.81 -31.32 2.65
C GLN A 591 20.37 -30.05 2.00
N LEU A 592 19.96 -29.74 0.77
CA LEU A 592 20.42 -28.53 0.08
C LEU A 592 19.80 -27.26 0.68
N PHE A 593 18.58 -27.35 1.21
CA PHE A 593 17.93 -26.19 1.83
C PHE A 593 18.69 -25.62 3.04
N LYS A 594 19.59 -26.39 3.67
CA LYS A 594 20.50 -25.90 4.72
C LYS A 594 21.47 -24.80 4.25
N GLN A 595 21.67 -24.67 2.94
CA GLN A 595 22.48 -23.60 2.33
C GLN A 595 21.67 -22.30 2.15
N VAL A 596 20.35 -22.31 2.33
CA VAL A 596 19.50 -21.11 2.21
C VAL A 596 19.46 -20.36 3.55
N VAL A 597 19.90 -19.10 3.55
CA VAL A 597 19.97 -18.24 4.72
C VAL A 597 19.08 -17.01 4.50
N THR A 598 18.39 -16.57 5.55
CA THR A 598 17.55 -15.38 5.51
C THR A 598 18.17 -14.29 6.37
N LEU A 599 18.31 -13.09 5.81
CA LEU A 599 18.76 -11.95 6.61
C LEU A 599 17.68 -11.52 7.61
N PRO A 600 18.06 -11.07 8.83
CA PRO A 600 17.13 -10.39 9.70
C PRO A 600 16.68 -9.05 9.09
N ASN A 601 15.72 -8.40 9.75
CA ASN A 601 15.36 -7.04 9.39
C ASN A 601 16.54 -6.12 9.73
N ILE A 602 17.16 -5.53 8.72
CA ILE A 602 18.38 -4.73 8.84
C ILE A 602 18.18 -3.40 8.11
N SER A 603 18.92 -2.38 8.55
CA SER A 603 18.98 -1.09 7.88
C SER A 603 19.63 -1.19 6.50
N VAL A 604 19.43 -0.18 5.65
CA VAL A 604 20.10 -0.09 4.34
C VAL A 604 21.63 -0.05 4.50
N ASN A 605 22.13 0.62 5.55
CA ASN A 605 23.56 0.68 5.84
C ASN A 605 24.15 -0.71 6.16
N GLU A 606 23.49 -1.47 7.05
CA GLU A 606 23.86 -2.86 7.35
C GLU A 606 23.75 -3.75 6.11
N LEU A 607 22.69 -3.61 5.31
CA LEU A 607 22.54 -4.33 4.04
C LEU A 607 23.70 -4.06 3.08
N CYS A 608 24.09 -2.80 2.87
CA CYS A 608 25.24 -2.47 2.03
C CYS A 608 26.54 -3.09 2.57
N SER A 609 26.72 -3.22 3.90
CA SER A 609 27.87 -3.93 4.46
C SER A 609 27.86 -5.43 4.12
N VAL A 610 26.69 -6.06 4.11
CA VAL A 610 26.52 -7.45 3.65
C VAL A 610 26.83 -7.57 2.16
N LEU A 611 26.30 -6.67 1.33
CA LEU A 611 26.53 -6.68 -0.11
C LEU A 611 28.02 -6.54 -0.47
N ARG A 612 28.79 -5.72 0.27
CA ARG A 612 30.25 -5.61 0.08
C ARG A 612 31.01 -6.91 0.34
N LYS A 613 30.52 -7.74 1.27
CA LYS A 613 31.14 -9.04 1.61
C LYS A 613 30.63 -10.19 0.75
N ALA A 614 29.50 -10.02 0.08
CA ALA A 614 28.99 -11.03 -0.83
C ALA A 614 29.91 -11.25 -2.04
N ASP A 615 29.79 -12.43 -2.66
CA ASP A 615 30.59 -12.77 -3.83
C ASP A 615 29.87 -12.39 -5.13
N VAL A 616 28.58 -12.69 -5.24
CA VAL A 616 27.77 -12.42 -6.43
C VAL A 616 26.31 -12.17 -6.07
N MET A 617 25.65 -11.26 -6.80
CA MET A 617 24.20 -11.11 -6.75
C MET A 617 23.54 -11.85 -7.91
N LEU A 618 22.43 -12.52 -7.61
CA LEU A 618 21.59 -13.21 -8.59
C LEU A 618 20.43 -12.30 -9.00
N ASP A 619 20.44 -11.80 -10.23
CA ASP A 619 19.30 -11.06 -10.79
C ASP A 619 18.14 -12.01 -11.14
N SER A 620 16.91 -11.51 -11.09
CA SER A 620 15.71 -12.32 -11.34
C SER A 620 15.24 -12.25 -12.79
N PHE A 621 14.71 -13.35 -13.34
CA PHE A 621 14.49 -13.49 -14.79
C PHE A 621 13.40 -12.62 -15.42
N TYR A 622 12.33 -12.29 -14.69
CA TYR A 622 11.14 -11.62 -15.28
C TYR A 622 10.96 -10.19 -14.77
N PHE A 623 11.58 -9.86 -13.65
CA PHE A 623 11.54 -8.54 -13.05
C PHE A 623 12.90 -8.24 -12.45
N SER A 624 13.80 -7.70 -13.27
CA SER A 624 15.16 -7.33 -12.88
C SER A 624 15.22 -6.46 -11.62
N ALA A 625 16.38 -6.51 -10.97
CA ALA A 625 16.79 -5.51 -10.00
C ALA A 625 16.81 -4.11 -10.65
N GLY A 626 16.39 -3.12 -9.87
CA GLY A 626 16.43 -1.70 -10.21
C GLY A 626 17.08 -0.94 -9.06
N THR A 627 16.28 -0.54 -8.07
CA THR A 627 16.80 0.03 -6.80
C THR A 627 17.80 -0.89 -6.10
N THR A 628 17.51 -2.19 -6.05
CA THR A 628 18.40 -3.21 -5.48
C THR A 628 19.69 -3.40 -6.30
N ALA A 629 19.68 -3.08 -7.60
CA ALA A 629 20.89 -3.09 -8.42
C ALA A 629 21.79 -1.93 -8.03
N ALA A 630 21.23 -0.75 -7.77
CA ALA A 630 21.99 0.41 -7.29
C ALA A 630 22.73 0.07 -5.99
N GLU A 631 22.03 -0.53 -5.02
CA GLU A 631 22.61 -0.95 -3.73
C GLU A 631 23.78 -1.92 -3.90
N ALA A 632 23.68 -2.87 -4.83
CA ALA A 632 24.74 -3.84 -5.13
C ALA A 632 25.93 -3.20 -5.87
N ILE A 633 25.67 -2.39 -6.90
CA ILE A 633 26.70 -1.74 -7.72
C ILE A 633 27.51 -0.74 -6.89
N TYR A 634 26.86 0.11 -6.09
CA TYR A 634 27.57 1.00 -5.18
C TYR A 634 28.28 0.26 -4.03
N SER A 635 27.92 -1.00 -3.78
CA SER A 635 28.65 -1.91 -2.88
C SER A 635 29.73 -2.74 -3.60
N CYS A 636 30.00 -2.45 -4.88
CA CYS A 636 30.99 -3.14 -5.74
C CYS A 636 30.72 -4.66 -5.88
N LEU A 637 29.46 -5.08 -5.82
CA LEU A 637 29.03 -6.48 -5.99
C LEU A 637 28.62 -6.74 -7.45
N PRO A 638 29.29 -7.67 -8.18
CA PRO A 638 28.83 -8.09 -9.50
C PRO A 638 27.47 -8.79 -9.44
N ILE A 639 26.67 -8.58 -10.48
CA ILE A 639 25.28 -9.03 -10.61
C ILE A 639 25.17 -9.87 -11.87
N VAL A 640 24.93 -11.18 -11.72
CA VAL A 640 24.68 -12.04 -12.88
C VAL A 640 23.21 -11.88 -13.30
N SER A 641 23.00 -11.55 -14.57
CA SER A 641 21.67 -11.34 -15.17
C SER A 641 21.50 -12.12 -16.46
N PHE A 642 20.26 -12.48 -16.79
CA PHE A 642 19.88 -13.15 -18.04
C PHE A 642 18.81 -12.30 -18.74
N PRO A 643 19.20 -11.27 -19.50
CA PRO A 643 18.27 -10.40 -20.20
C PRO A 643 17.48 -11.15 -21.28
N ASP A 644 16.15 -11.05 -21.22
CA ASP A 644 15.23 -11.58 -22.23
C ASP A 644 14.14 -10.55 -22.57
N ILE A 645 14.45 -9.72 -23.56
CA ILE A 645 13.58 -8.64 -24.06
C ILE A 645 12.27 -9.17 -24.67
N LYS A 646 12.22 -10.43 -25.10
CA LYS A 646 10.98 -11.04 -25.62
C LYS A 646 9.97 -11.28 -24.51
N THR A 647 10.46 -11.47 -23.28
CA THR A 647 9.61 -11.64 -22.12
C THR A 647 9.36 -10.32 -21.43
N SER A 648 10.41 -9.59 -21.01
CA SER A 648 10.20 -8.28 -20.41
C SER A 648 11.33 -7.30 -20.67
N HIS A 649 10.97 -6.06 -21.00
CA HIS A 649 11.91 -4.96 -21.19
C HIS A 649 12.74 -4.64 -19.94
N ILE A 650 12.20 -4.90 -18.75
CA ILE A 650 12.87 -4.64 -17.47
C ILE A 650 14.10 -5.52 -17.28
N THR A 651 14.22 -6.65 -17.98
CA THR A 651 15.37 -7.55 -17.89
C THR A 651 16.68 -6.93 -18.42
N LYS A 652 16.62 -5.78 -19.10
CA LYS A 652 17.78 -5.10 -19.68
C LYS A 652 18.51 -4.14 -18.73
N ILE A 653 17.96 -3.86 -17.55
CA ILE A 653 18.51 -2.86 -16.62
C ILE A 653 19.98 -3.16 -16.24
N ILE A 654 20.31 -4.42 -15.91
CA ILE A 654 21.69 -4.77 -15.51
C ILE A 654 22.68 -4.63 -16.67
N GLU A 655 22.27 -5.02 -17.87
CA GLU A 655 23.09 -4.85 -19.08
C GLU A 655 23.35 -3.37 -19.36
N GLU A 656 22.35 -2.52 -19.17
CA GLU A 656 22.48 -1.07 -19.30
C GLU A 656 23.43 -0.46 -18.27
N ILE A 657 23.36 -0.91 -17.01
CA ILE A 657 24.32 -0.49 -15.97
C ILE A 657 25.76 -0.80 -16.40
N TYR A 658 26.01 -2.01 -16.90
CA TYR A 658 27.35 -2.39 -17.34
C TYR A 658 27.79 -1.67 -18.61
N GLN A 659 26.85 -1.27 -19.47
CA GLN A 659 27.14 -0.38 -20.58
C GLN A 659 27.54 1.02 -20.11
N LEU A 660 26.86 1.59 -19.11
CA LEU A 660 27.20 2.91 -18.55
C LEU A 660 28.52 2.92 -17.77
N LEU A 661 28.88 1.79 -17.14
CA LEU A 661 30.21 1.60 -16.55
C LEU A 661 31.30 1.40 -17.63
N GLU A 662 30.90 1.12 -18.88
CA GLU A 662 31.76 0.80 -20.03
C GLU A 662 32.71 -0.38 -19.76
N SER A 663 32.27 -1.38 -19.00
CA SER A 663 33.12 -2.53 -18.62
C SER A 663 32.79 -3.76 -19.47
N ASN A 664 33.71 -4.12 -20.37
CA ASN A 664 33.62 -5.37 -21.13
C ASN A 664 33.75 -6.63 -20.24
N PRO A 665 34.64 -6.68 -19.21
CA PRO A 665 34.68 -7.80 -18.29
C PRO A 665 33.32 -8.06 -17.60
N LEU A 666 32.65 -7.03 -17.10
CA LEU A 666 31.32 -7.18 -16.50
C LEU A 666 30.31 -7.74 -17.51
N LYS A 667 30.26 -7.19 -18.74
CA LYS A 667 29.37 -7.72 -19.79
C LYS A 667 29.67 -9.18 -20.13
N GLN A 668 30.94 -9.56 -20.24
CA GLN A 668 31.36 -10.91 -20.58
C GLN A 668 31.02 -11.93 -19.47
N HIS A 669 31.32 -11.59 -18.22
CA HIS A 669 31.22 -12.51 -17.08
C HIS A 669 29.88 -12.46 -16.35
N CYS A 670 29.09 -11.40 -16.50
CA CYS A 670 27.85 -11.23 -15.74
C CYS A 670 26.57 -11.28 -16.59
N ILE A 671 26.63 -11.02 -17.91
CA ILE A 671 25.46 -11.09 -18.79
C ILE A 671 25.37 -12.47 -19.44
N ALA A 672 24.42 -13.28 -18.98
CA ALA A 672 24.22 -14.64 -19.43
C ALA A 672 23.43 -14.72 -20.75
N LYS A 673 23.70 -15.76 -21.54
CA LYS A 673 23.00 -16.06 -22.81
C LYS A 673 22.00 -17.21 -22.69
N SER A 674 22.01 -17.92 -21.57
CA SER A 674 21.09 -19.00 -21.25
C SER A 674 21.03 -19.21 -19.74
N LYS A 675 20.04 -19.95 -19.26
CA LYS A 675 19.95 -20.38 -17.85
C LYS A 675 21.19 -21.16 -17.38
N LYS A 676 21.76 -22.01 -18.24
CA LYS A 676 23.00 -22.74 -17.93
C LYS A 676 24.20 -21.80 -17.80
N ASP A 677 24.36 -20.90 -18.76
CA ASP A 677 25.43 -19.88 -18.75
C ASP A 677 25.29 -18.95 -17.53
N TYR A 678 24.06 -18.64 -17.11
CA TYR A 678 23.79 -17.90 -15.88
C TYR A 678 24.31 -18.65 -14.64
N THR A 679 23.97 -19.93 -14.49
CA THR A 679 24.47 -20.75 -13.37
C THR A 679 26.00 -20.86 -13.40
N ASP A 680 26.57 -21.12 -14.59
CA ASP A 680 28.03 -21.25 -14.78
C ASP A 680 28.77 -19.97 -14.36
N LYS A 681 28.29 -18.81 -14.78
CA LYS A 681 28.84 -17.49 -14.41
C LYS A 681 28.71 -17.20 -12.93
N ALA A 682 27.54 -17.44 -12.34
CA ALA A 682 27.33 -17.22 -10.91
C ALA A 682 28.30 -18.05 -10.06
N ILE A 683 28.47 -19.35 -10.38
CA ILE A 683 29.40 -20.23 -9.67
C ILE A 683 30.85 -19.78 -9.89
N ALA A 684 31.23 -19.43 -11.13
CA ALA A 684 32.58 -18.99 -11.44
C ALA A 684 32.97 -17.76 -10.61
N ILE A 685 32.11 -16.74 -10.55
CA ILE A 685 32.36 -15.52 -9.76
C ILE A 685 32.44 -15.85 -8.26
N ALA A 686 31.56 -16.72 -7.76
CA ALA A 686 31.51 -17.05 -6.34
C ALA A 686 32.71 -17.88 -5.86
N THR A 687 33.21 -18.78 -6.70
CA THR A 687 34.26 -19.76 -6.35
C THR A 687 35.67 -19.28 -6.70
N ASP A 688 35.82 -18.44 -7.72
CA ASP A 688 37.10 -17.81 -8.10
C ASP A 688 37.22 -16.41 -7.46
N LYS A 689 37.97 -16.33 -6.36
CA LYS A 689 38.20 -15.07 -5.64
C LYS A 689 38.99 -14.05 -6.46
N SER A 690 39.83 -14.47 -7.41
CA SER A 690 40.55 -13.55 -8.30
C SER A 690 39.57 -12.90 -9.27
N LEU A 691 38.70 -13.69 -9.91
CA LEU A 691 37.66 -13.18 -10.79
C LEU A 691 36.72 -12.24 -10.05
N LYS A 692 36.26 -12.61 -8.84
CA LYS A 692 35.43 -11.73 -8.01
C LYS A 692 36.11 -10.39 -7.75
N GLN A 693 37.39 -10.41 -7.35
CA GLN A 693 38.15 -9.19 -7.07
C GLN A 693 38.34 -8.32 -8.31
N GLU A 694 38.61 -8.91 -9.47
CA GLU A 694 38.69 -8.22 -10.75
C GLU A 694 37.37 -7.50 -11.06
N LEU A 695 36.23 -8.21 -11.02
CA LEU A 695 34.93 -7.62 -11.32
C LEU A 695 34.50 -6.55 -10.30
N SER A 696 34.78 -6.77 -9.00
CA SER A 696 34.57 -5.75 -7.97
C SER A 696 35.43 -4.50 -8.21
N HIS A 697 36.67 -4.68 -8.67
CA HIS A 697 37.57 -3.58 -9.03
C HIS A 697 37.08 -2.83 -10.26
N GLU A 698 36.61 -3.55 -11.30
CA GLU A 698 36.01 -2.97 -12.50
C GLU A 698 34.80 -2.08 -12.17
N ILE A 699 33.92 -2.52 -11.26
CA ILE A 699 32.82 -1.68 -10.79
C ILE A 699 33.39 -0.43 -10.10
N LYS A 700 34.23 -0.63 -9.09
CA LYS A 700 34.78 0.47 -8.26
C LYS A 700 35.48 1.54 -9.09
N SER A 701 36.34 1.12 -10.02
CA SER A 701 37.13 2.02 -10.86
C SER A 701 36.28 2.79 -11.87
N ASN A 702 35.09 2.29 -12.23
CA ASN A 702 34.18 2.94 -13.17
C ASN A 702 32.96 3.61 -12.51
N LEU A 703 32.77 3.52 -11.18
CA LEU A 703 31.62 4.09 -10.47
C LEU A 703 31.44 5.60 -10.73
N TYR A 704 32.53 6.34 -10.95
CA TYR A 704 32.49 7.78 -11.24
C TYR A 704 31.70 8.10 -12.53
N LYS A 705 31.56 7.15 -13.47
CA LYS A 705 30.76 7.32 -14.69
C LYS A 705 29.25 7.36 -14.42
N LEU A 706 28.84 6.85 -13.26
CA LEU A 706 27.46 6.93 -12.79
C LEU A 706 27.16 8.23 -12.04
N GLU A 707 28.16 9.05 -11.73
CA GLU A 707 27.94 10.35 -11.07
C GLU A 707 27.11 11.28 -11.97
N GLY A 708 26.17 12.00 -11.37
CA GLY A 708 25.29 12.90 -12.10
C GLY A 708 24.25 12.20 -12.99
N GLN A 709 24.20 10.86 -13.05
CA GLN A 709 23.21 10.15 -13.90
C GLN A 709 21.78 10.40 -13.41
N PHE A 710 21.58 10.32 -12.10
CA PHE A 710 20.27 10.53 -11.49
C PHE A 710 19.77 11.97 -11.69
N GLU A 711 20.64 12.96 -11.52
CA GLU A 711 20.36 14.38 -11.70
C GLU A 711 20.00 14.68 -13.17
N ARG A 712 20.78 14.14 -14.13
CA ARG A 712 20.49 14.24 -15.56
C ARG A 712 19.15 13.60 -15.92
N ALA A 713 18.86 12.40 -15.40
CA ALA A 713 17.57 11.74 -15.58
C ALA A 713 16.41 12.57 -15.00
N SER A 714 16.62 13.18 -13.83
CA SER A 714 15.63 14.05 -13.19
C SER A 714 15.37 15.33 -13.97
N GLU A 715 16.39 15.92 -14.59
CA GLU A 715 16.27 17.06 -15.51
C GLU A 715 15.54 16.70 -16.80
N GLU A 716 15.84 15.53 -17.38
CA GLU A 716 15.11 15.01 -18.56
C GLU A 716 13.63 14.80 -18.24
N LEU A 717 13.34 14.16 -17.12
CA LEU A 717 11.97 13.97 -16.64
C LEU A 717 11.27 15.31 -16.41
N THR A 718 11.97 16.29 -15.81
CA THR A 718 11.43 17.64 -15.59
C THR A 718 11.00 18.29 -16.90
N LYS A 719 11.90 18.35 -17.88
CA LYS A 719 11.63 18.94 -19.20
C LYS A 719 10.49 18.21 -19.90
N LEU A 720 10.45 16.89 -19.79
CA LEU A 720 9.40 16.07 -20.40
C LEU A 720 8.02 16.36 -19.78
N LEU A 721 7.92 16.43 -18.45
CA LEU A 721 6.66 16.74 -17.78
C LEU A 721 6.14 18.14 -18.11
N ILE A 722 7.04 19.14 -18.17
CA ILE A 722 6.69 20.52 -18.59
C ILE A 722 6.22 20.51 -20.06
N ASN A 723 6.94 19.85 -20.96
CA ASN A 723 6.54 19.80 -22.37
C ASN A 723 5.17 19.11 -22.55
N LEU A 724 4.92 18.02 -21.82
CA LEU A 724 3.65 17.30 -21.87
C LEU A 724 2.50 18.11 -21.24
N SER A 725 2.75 18.93 -20.22
CA SER A 725 1.71 19.81 -19.66
C SER A 725 1.27 20.92 -20.61
N ASN A 726 2.08 21.22 -21.62
CA ASN A 726 1.92 22.35 -22.54
C ASN A 726 1.32 21.93 -23.88
N GLN A 727 1.12 20.62 -24.08
CA GLN A 727 0.43 20.13 -25.26
C GLN A 727 -1.07 20.48 -25.16
N ASP A 728 -1.54 21.26 -26.12
CA ASP A 728 -2.98 21.25 -26.46
C ASP A 728 -3.26 19.88 -27.10
N ASN A 729 -4.27 19.16 -26.60
CA ASN A 729 -4.65 17.85 -27.11
C ASN A 729 -5.07 17.96 -28.60
N CYS A 730 -4.13 17.90 -29.52
CA CYS A 730 -4.40 17.52 -30.91
C CYS A 730 -4.62 16.01 -30.91
N HIS A 731 -5.88 15.62 -30.73
CA HIS A 731 -6.35 14.26 -31.03
C HIS A 731 -6.19 13.93 -32.51
#